data_AF-A0A352KS28-F1
#
_entry.id   AF-A0A352KS28-F1
#
_cell.length_a   1.000
_cell.length_b   1.000
_cell.length_c   1.000
_cell.angle_alpha   90.00
_cell.angle_beta   90.00
_cell.angle_gamma   90.00
#
_symmetry.space_group_name_H-M   'P 1'
#
loop_
_entity.id
_entity.type
_entity.pdbx_description
1 polymer ?
#
loop_
_entity_poly.entity_id
_entity_poly.type
_entity_poly.pdbx_seq_one_letter_code
_entity_poly.pdbx_strand_id
1 'polypeptide(L)'
;MSLVINTNIASLTAQRNLNGSQSSLQVSLQRLSSGLRINSAKDDAAGMAISNRMTAQIRGLNQASRNANDGISLSQTAEGAMQEMTNILQRVRELAIQSANSSNSASDRSSLQSEVNQLKSELTRVANTTTFNGQKLLDGSLTNASFQIGSEANQTISVSISDVRSTALGSNTVTTDNTTNGLAVATSTTRVQYDGAEVGAAQQLAAYGAALNGLTGETLTVKDADGSTVSTATVSAGEQASATATDLNAIDGVTATAYNELKLLTWTADADAGDSGDSVTFTVNSGAASSALVLSGVTATSTESQIFSALRDAINADSTLSGAGLVASIDGSSDLVLRNSDGDDIAVAVATADTTGTNDAGFTAQGLDGATTITATANTATDTVQSSGILNIYLAAGYTIESSAANQLFTEAANTVVTVDESNVAIADVTDSTSNAANFGNRVAAQVLTIVGPNGSGTATIGVNSTAAAVANAVNAESSTTGVTAEATTSASLGSLSADGTVTFSLFGSNTTAANISATVTTGDLTSLAKAINDQTGTTGVTATLTGSNNGISLALTTGENIQITDFTHSAAAGPSSSDIDGTETSMTVTGGGGSAVTLYDGGNLRGDQDSTVVGGTVTFRSSGSFNITSDASSTISGGNVTVFDVDTGEANTSTLSAIDNVDISNQTGANDAISVVDGALSQIDEIRSSLGAIQNRFETTISNLNTISENLSAARSRIMDTDFALETASLTRAQIAQQAGIAMLSQANSLPQLVLSLLQ
;
A
#
# COMPACT_ATOMS: atom_id res chain seq x y z
N MET A 1 -69.48 97.22 11.81
CA MET A 1 -68.11 97.30 11.26
C MET A 1 -67.64 98.74 11.39
N SER A 2 -66.63 99.03 12.19
CA SER A 2 -66.05 100.37 12.27
C SER A 2 -65.18 100.62 11.02
N LEU A 3 -65.53 101.63 10.22
CA LEU A 3 -64.72 102.04 9.07
C LEU A 3 -63.54 102.91 9.57
N VAL A 4 -62.32 102.37 9.54
CA VAL A 4 -61.09 103.10 9.87
C VAL A 4 -60.40 103.48 8.55
N ILE A 5 -60.27 104.77 8.26
CA ILE A 5 -59.79 105.28 6.96
C ILE A 5 -58.26 105.23 6.83
N ASN A 6 -57.54 105.28 7.96
CA ASN A 6 -56.06 105.32 7.98
C ASN A 6 -55.39 103.94 7.78
N THR A 7 -56.16 102.84 7.83
CA THR A 7 -55.66 101.48 7.59
C THR A 7 -56.67 100.75 6.72
N ASN A 8 -56.37 100.62 5.43
CA ASN A 8 -57.24 99.89 4.50
C ASN A 8 -57.04 98.38 4.66
N ILE A 9 -57.82 97.80 5.58
CA ILE A 9 -57.79 96.38 5.90
C ILE A 9 -58.13 95.52 4.66
N ALA A 10 -59.00 96.00 3.76
CA ALA A 10 -59.35 95.28 2.52
C ALA A 10 -58.17 95.20 1.55
N SER A 11 -57.42 96.30 1.37
CA SER A 11 -56.21 96.35 0.54
C SER A 11 -55.05 95.55 1.15
N LEU A 12 -54.83 95.65 2.47
CA LEU A 12 -53.84 94.83 3.18
C LEU A 12 -54.16 93.33 3.11
N THR A 13 -55.43 92.96 3.16
CA THR A 13 -55.87 91.56 3.01
C THR A 13 -55.70 91.09 1.57
N ALA A 14 -56.06 91.91 0.57
CA ALA A 14 -55.84 91.62 -0.85
C ALA A 14 -54.34 91.48 -1.18
N GLN A 15 -53.49 92.34 -0.62
CA GLN A 15 -52.03 92.29 -0.78
C GLN A 15 -51.43 91.04 -0.12
N ARG A 16 -51.89 90.68 1.08
CA ARG A 16 -51.46 89.44 1.77
C ARG A 16 -51.84 88.19 0.97
N ASN A 17 -53.06 88.16 0.41
CA ASN A 17 -53.52 87.07 -0.46
C ASN A 17 -52.75 87.03 -1.79
N LEU A 18 -52.48 88.18 -2.41
CA LEU A 18 -51.66 88.30 -3.62
C LEU A 18 -50.25 87.76 -3.40
N ASN A 19 -49.59 88.16 -2.29
CA ASN A 19 -48.26 87.65 -1.93
C ASN A 19 -48.29 86.13 -1.68
N GLY A 20 -49.36 85.60 -1.08
CA GLY A 20 -49.58 84.16 -0.93
C GLY A 20 -49.71 83.44 -2.28
N SER A 21 -50.47 83.99 -3.22
CA SER A 21 -50.61 83.45 -4.58
C SER A 21 -49.32 83.55 -5.39
N GLN A 22 -48.55 84.64 -5.24
CA GLN A 22 -47.26 84.81 -5.91
C GLN A 22 -46.21 83.82 -5.40
N SER A 23 -46.17 83.57 -4.08
CA SER A 23 -45.31 82.53 -3.49
C SER A 23 -45.72 81.13 -3.96
N SER A 24 -47.01 80.82 -4.01
CA SER A 24 -47.52 79.53 -4.51
C SER A 24 -47.18 79.31 -5.99
N LEU A 25 -47.37 80.35 -6.83
CA LEU A 25 -46.99 80.33 -8.24
C LEU A 25 -45.49 80.04 -8.42
N GLN A 26 -44.64 80.67 -7.60
CA GLN A 26 -43.19 80.48 -7.66
C GLN A 26 -42.77 79.07 -7.25
N VAL A 27 -43.43 78.47 -6.26
CA VAL A 27 -43.21 77.07 -5.85
C VAL A 27 -43.66 76.11 -6.97
N SER A 28 -44.83 76.32 -7.56
CA SER A 28 -45.30 75.49 -8.68
C SER A 28 -44.39 75.58 -9.90
N LEU A 29 -43.91 76.77 -10.25
CA LEU A 29 -42.92 76.96 -11.32
C LEU A 29 -41.59 76.24 -11.00
N GLN A 30 -41.12 76.35 -9.75
CA GLN A 30 -39.89 75.68 -9.32
C GLN A 30 -40.01 74.16 -9.41
N ARG A 31 -41.16 73.59 -9.00
CA ARG A 31 -41.44 72.15 -9.05
C ARG A 31 -41.66 71.61 -10.46
N LEU A 32 -42.30 72.37 -11.34
CA LEU A 32 -42.45 72.02 -12.76
C LEU A 32 -41.09 72.09 -13.47
N SER A 33 -40.27 73.08 -13.14
CA SER A 33 -38.95 73.27 -13.75
C SER A 33 -37.93 72.24 -13.30
N SER A 34 -37.93 71.84 -12.03
CA SER A 34 -37.03 70.81 -11.52
C SER A 34 -37.53 69.39 -11.77
N GLY A 35 -38.83 69.22 -12.04
CA GLY A 35 -39.51 67.92 -12.03
C GLY A 35 -39.60 67.26 -10.65
N LEU A 36 -39.15 67.96 -9.60
CA LEU A 36 -39.07 67.46 -8.22
C LEU A 36 -40.05 68.20 -7.32
N ARG A 37 -40.92 67.46 -6.62
CA ARG A 37 -41.85 67.94 -5.61
C ARG A 37 -41.13 68.51 -4.38
N ILE A 38 -40.02 67.87 -4.00
CA ILE A 38 -39.16 68.28 -2.88
C ILE A 38 -37.85 68.81 -3.47
N ASN A 39 -37.63 70.13 -3.43
CA ASN A 39 -36.41 70.73 -3.98
C ASN A 39 -35.46 71.21 -2.87
N SER A 40 -36.00 71.49 -1.68
CA SER A 40 -35.23 71.94 -0.53
C SER A 40 -35.77 71.40 0.79
N ALA A 41 -34.95 71.40 1.84
CA ALA A 41 -35.32 70.86 3.15
C ALA A 41 -36.49 71.59 3.82
N LYS A 42 -36.82 72.82 3.39
CA LYS A 42 -38.02 73.55 3.84
C LYS A 42 -39.32 72.97 3.29
N ASP A 43 -39.27 72.23 2.19
CA ASP A 43 -40.48 71.71 1.53
C ASP A 43 -40.95 70.42 2.22
N ASP A 44 -40.02 69.52 2.55
CA ASP A 44 -40.22 68.33 3.38
C ASP A 44 -38.87 67.78 3.87
N ALA A 45 -38.53 68.04 5.13
CA ALA A 45 -37.26 67.60 5.71
C ALA A 45 -37.15 66.07 5.84
N ALA A 46 -38.26 65.38 6.13
CA ALA A 46 -38.26 63.93 6.31
C ALA A 46 -38.19 63.22 4.95
N GLY A 47 -38.97 63.69 3.96
CA GLY A 47 -38.93 63.19 2.58
C GLY A 47 -37.56 63.36 1.94
N MET A 48 -36.91 64.52 2.15
CA MET A 48 -35.55 64.76 1.69
C MET A 48 -34.52 63.84 2.38
N ALA A 49 -34.63 63.59 3.68
CA ALA A 49 -33.73 62.69 4.41
C ALA A 49 -33.84 61.24 3.94
N ILE A 50 -35.07 60.74 3.72
CA ILE A 50 -35.32 59.40 3.19
C ILE A 50 -34.78 59.28 1.76
N SER A 51 -35.07 60.27 0.91
CA SER A 51 -34.58 60.31 -0.48
C SER A 51 -33.05 60.36 -0.56
N ASN A 52 -32.39 61.11 0.33
CA ASN A 52 -30.93 61.13 0.41
C ASN A 52 -30.37 59.76 0.82
N ARG A 53 -31.02 59.05 1.76
CA ARG A 53 -30.64 57.68 2.13
C ARG A 53 -30.84 56.71 0.97
N MET A 54 -32.00 56.76 0.29
CA MET A 54 -32.27 55.95 -0.90
C MET A 54 -31.25 56.25 -2.02
N THR A 55 -30.84 57.51 -2.18
CA THR A 55 -29.81 57.91 -3.15
C THR A 55 -28.44 57.33 -2.78
N ALA A 56 -28.06 57.37 -1.50
CA ALA A 56 -26.84 56.75 -1.01
C ALA A 56 -26.85 55.23 -1.22
N GLN A 57 -27.97 54.57 -0.91
CA GLN A 57 -28.15 53.14 -1.14
C GLN A 57 -28.10 52.78 -2.62
N ILE A 58 -28.83 53.48 -3.51
CA ILE A 58 -28.77 53.25 -4.96
C ILE A 58 -27.35 53.39 -5.49
N ARG A 59 -26.61 54.43 -5.08
CA ARG A 59 -25.20 54.60 -5.47
C ARG A 59 -24.32 53.46 -4.93
N GLY A 60 -24.57 53.04 -3.68
CA GLY A 60 -23.91 51.88 -3.06
C GLY A 60 -24.19 50.58 -3.82
N LEU A 61 -25.45 50.30 -4.18
CA LEU A 61 -25.87 49.12 -4.94
C LEU A 61 -25.27 49.13 -6.36
N ASN A 62 -25.19 50.29 -7.02
CA ASN A 62 -24.55 50.40 -8.33
C ASN A 62 -23.03 50.15 -8.25
N GLN A 63 -22.36 50.61 -7.18
CA GLN A 63 -20.96 50.27 -6.95
C GLN A 63 -20.79 48.78 -6.61
N ALA A 64 -21.67 48.21 -5.80
CA ALA A 64 -21.70 46.80 -5.47
C ALA A 64 -21.88 45.91 -6.71
N SER A 65 -22.75 46.32 -7.65
CA SER A 65 -22.93 45.65 -8.93
C SER A 65 -21.63 45.67 -9.75
N ARG A 66 -20.91 46.79 -9.80
CA ARG A 66 -19.57 46.85 -10.42
C ARG A 66 -18.56 45.94 -9.72
N ASN A 67 -18.49 45.97 -8.40
CA ASN A 67 -17.60 45.10 -7.63
C ASN A 67 -17.91 43.60 -7.87
N ALA A 68 -19.19 43.24 -8.02
CA ALA A 68 -19.58 41.87 -8.37
C ALA A 68 -19.14 41.48 -9.80
N ASN A 69 -19.22 42.41 -10.76
CA ASN A 69 -18.66 42.20 -12.11
C ASN A 69 -17.13 42.07 -12.10
N ASP A 70 -16.44 42.81 -11.23
CA ASP A 70 -14.99 42.64 -11.03
C ASP A 70 -14.68 41.25 -10.45
N GLY A 71 -15.50 40.77 -9.51
CA GLY A 71 -15.43 39.41 -8.99
C GLY A 71 -15.59 38.34 -10.08
N ILE A 72 -16.59 38.50 -10.96
CA ILE A 72 -16.77 37.61 -12.13
C ILE A 72 -15.55 37.66 -13.05
N SER A 73 -15.05 38.85 -13.36
CA SER A 73 -13.89 39.02 -14.25
C SER A 73 -12.62 38.39 -13.67
N LEU A 74 -12.42 38.51 -12.36
CA LEU A 74 -11.32 37.84 -11.65
C LEU A 74 -11.46 36.32 -11.75
N SER A 75 -12.63 35.78 -11.42
CA SER A 75 -12.89 34.34 -11.49
C SER A 75 -12.75 33.79 -12.92
N GLN A 76 -13.21 34.52 -13.94
CA GLN A 76 -13.04 34.14 -15.34
C GLN A 76 -11.58 34.18 -15.80
N THR A 77 -10.80 35.15 -15.32
CA THR A 77 -9.36 35.22 -15.63
C THR A 77 -8.62 34.03 -15.03
N ALA A 78 -8.93 33.68 -13.78
CA ALA A 78 -8.37 32.48 -13.14
C ALA A 78 -8.80 31.20 -13.85
N GLU A 79 -10.10 31.07 -14.18
CA GLU A 79 -10.66 29.92 -14.90
C GLU A 79 -9.99 29.72 -16.27
N GLY A 80 -9.82 30.78 -17.07
CA GLY A 80 -9.16 30.69 -18.36
C GLY A 80 -7.70 30.25 -18.26
N ALA A 81 -6.98 30.72 -17.25
CA ALA A 81 -5.61 30.27 -17.00
C ALA A 81 -5.56 28.80 -16.54
N MET A 82 -6.52 28.35 -15.73
CA MET A 82 -6.63 26.94 -15.33
C MET A 82 -7.04 26.02 -16.49
N GLN A 83 -7.78 26.52 -17.47
CA GLN A 83 -8.06 25.78 -18.70
C GLN A 83 -6.77 25.50 -19.49
N GLU A 84 -5.85 26.47 -19.59
CA GLU A 84 -4.55 26.23 -20.20
C GLU A 84 -3.69 25.24 -19.40
N MET A 85 -3.72 25.32 -18.06
CA MET A 85 -3.06 24.31 -17.22
C MET A 85 -3.64 22.91 -17.43
N THR A 86 -4.95 22.79 -17.60
CA THR A 86 -5.64 21.53 -17.90
C THR A 86 -5.11 20.94 -19.21
N ASN A 87 -4.98 21.75 -20.26
CA ASN A 87 -4.40 21.32 -21.54
C ASN A 87 -2.95 20.84 -21.39
N ILE A 88 -2.14 21.58 -20.61
CA ILE A 88 -0.74 21.21 -20.33
C ILE A 88 -0.68 19.85 -19.59
N LEU A 89 -1.50 19.67 -18.55
CA LEU A 89 -1.55 18.41 -17.79
C LEU A 89 -2.03 17.24 -18.64
N GLN A 90 -3.05 17.44 -19.49
CA GLN A 90 -3.49 16.43 -20.45
C GLN A 90 -2.35 16.04 -21.41
N ARG A 91 -1.54 17.01 -21.87
CA ARG A 91 -0.34 16.70 -22.67
C ARG A 91 0.72 15.93 -21.90
N VAL A 92 0.98 16.27 -20.63
CA VAL A 92 1.89 15.49 -19.77
C VAL A 92 1.38 14.06 -19.60
N ARG A 93 0.06 13.87 -19.44
CA ARG A 93 -0.58 12.55 -19.36
C ARG A 93 -0.38 11.74 -20.64
N GLU A 94 -0.55 12.35 -21.82
CA GLU A 94 -0.28 11.69 -23.10
C GLU A 94 1.16 11.19 -23.20
N LEU A 95 2.13 12.03 -22.81
CA LEU A 95 3.55 11.68 -22.82
C LEU A 95 3.88 10.57 -21.82
N ALA A 96 3.24 10.57 -20.65
CA ALA A 96 3.37 9.51 -19.66
C ALA A 96 2.84 8.18 -20.22
N ILE A 97 1.65 8.16 -20.82
CA ILE A 97 1.09 6.97 -21.48
C ILE A 97 1.99 6.51 -22.64
N GLN A 98 2.54 7.44 -23.42
CA GLN A 98 3.47 7.11 -24.50
C GLN A 98 4.76 6.47 -23.94
N SER A 99 5.34 7.04 -22.89
CA SER A 99 6.56 6.53 -22.26
C SER A 99 6.35 5.18 -21.57
N ALA A 100 5.13 4.94 -21.09
CA ALA A 100 4.69 3.69 -20.48
C ALA A 100 4.57 2.50 -21.47
N ASN A 101 4.96 2.65 -22.73
CA ASN A 101 5.03 1.51 -23.65
C ASN A 101 6.46 0.94 -23.71
N SER A 102 6.57 -0.40 -23.59
CA SER A 102 7.84 -1.13 -23.62
C SER A 102 8.60 -1.04 -24.94
N SER A 103 7.94 -0.63 -26.04
CA SER A 103 8.59 -0.41 -27.33
C SER A 103 9.48 0.83 -27.38
N ASN A 104 9.38 1.75 -26.41
CA ASN A 104 10.23 2.94 -26.35
C ASN A 104 11.59 2.62 -25.75
N SER A 105 12.64 3.12 -26.39
CA SER A 105 14.00 3.03 -25.85
C SER A 105 14.19 4.01 -24.68
N ALA A 106 15.23 3.80 -23.86
CA ALA A 106 15.60 4.74 -22.82
C ALA A 106 15.93 6.15 -23.36
N SER A 107 16.49 6.24 -24.59
CA SER A 107 16.72 7.52 -25.27
C SER A 107 15.42 8.23 -25.69
N ASP A 108 14.41 7.47 -26.12
CA ASP A 108 13.11 8.05 -26.46
C ASP A 108 12.44 8.61 -25.19
N ARG A 109 12.45 7.83 -24.09
CA ARG A 109 11.91 8.27 -22.79
C ARG A 109 12.60 9.54 -22.26
N SER A 110 13.91 9.66 -22.42
CA SER A 110 14.66 10.88 -22.06
C SER A 110 14.23 12.11 -22.87
N SER A 111 13.90 11.90 -24.16
CA SER A 111 13.38 12.97 -25.03
C SER A 111 11.97 13.40 -24.60
N LEU A 112 11.08 12.45 -24.31
CA LEU A 112 9.75 12.73 -23.76
C LEU A 112 9.83 13.45 -22.40
N GLN A 113 10.76 13.04 -21.53
CA GLN A 113 10.99 13.72 -20.25
C GLN A 113 11.41 15.18 -20.43
N SER A 114 12.19 15.49 -21.46
CA SER A 114 12.57 16.87 -21.76
C SER A 114 11.37 17.74 -22.14
N GLU A 115 10.40 17.18 -22.89
CA GLU A 115 9.12 17.85 -23.18
C GLU A 115 8.31 18.03 -21.89
N VAL A 116 8.20 17.00 -21.04
CA VAL A 116 7.54 17.10 -19.73
C VAL A 116 8.17 18.20 -18.86
N ASN A 117 9.50 18.31 -18.82
CA ASN A 117 10.18 19.36 -18.05
C ASN A 117 9.84 20.78 -18.56
N GLN A 118 9.67 20.95 -19.86
CA GLN A 118 9.21 22.23 -20.44
C GLN A 118 7.76 22.52 -20.06
N LEU A 119 6.87 21.52 -20.14
CA LEU A 119 5.48 21.63 -19.74
C LEU A 119 5.32 21.96 -18.24
N LYS A 120 6.13 21.34 -17.37
CA LYS A 120 6.19 21.67 -15.93
C LYS A 120 6.61 23.13 -15.71
N SER A 121 7.64 23.59 -16.42
CA SER A 121 8.10 24.98 -16.36
C SER A 121 7.02 25.96 -16.82
N GLU A 122 6.30 25.59 -17.88
CA GLU A 122 5.21 26.40 -18.42
C GLU A 122 4.01 26.46 -17.45
N LEU A 123 3.65 25.36 -16.82
CA LEU A 123 2.61 25.32 -15.78
C LEU A 123 2.94 26.30 -14.64
N THR A 124 4.17 26.25 -14.14
CA THR A 124 4.65 27.17 -13.09
C THR A 124 4.72 28.62 -13.58
N ARG A 125 5.03 28.85 -14.86
CA ARG A 125 4.98 30.19 -15.46
C ARG A 125 3.54 30.73 -15.50
N VAL A 126 2.55 29.95 -15.95
CA VAL A 126 1.15 30.37 -15.99
C VAL A 126 0.63 30.70 -14.59
N ALA A 127 0.94 29.86 -13.60
CA ALA A 127 0.57 30.10 -12.19
C ALA A 127 1.17 31.42 -11.66
N ASN A 128 2.46 31.66 -11.90
CA ASN A 128 3.15 32.84 -11.40
C ASN A 128 2.87 34.12 -12.19
N THR A 129 2.42 34.05 -13.45
CA THR A 129 2.23 35.24 -14.31
C THR A 129 0.78 35.72 -14.37
N THR A 130 -0.19 34.83 -14.13
CA THR A 130 -1.62 35.19 -14.11
C THR A 130 -1.90 36.20 -12.99
N THR A 131 -2.30 37.40 -13.38
CA THR A 131 -2.62 38.50 -12.46
C THR A 131 -3.90 39.21 -12.88
N PHE A 132 -4.63 39.72 -11.90
CA PHE A 132 -5.73 40.66 -12.11
C PHE A 132 -5.49 41.91 -11.25
N ASN A 133 -5.38 43.07 -11.91
CA ASN A 133 -5.09 44.33 -11.25
C ASN A 133 -3.83 44.28 -10.34
N GLY A 134 -2.79 43.59 -10.80
CA GLY A 134 -1.53 43.40 -10.08
C GLY A 134 -1.53 42.33 -8.99
N GLN A 135 -2.70 41.76 -8.64
CA GLN A 135 -2.80 40.66 -7.67
C GLN A 135 -2.61 39.31 -8.38
N LYS A 136 -1.78 38.44 -7.80
CA LYS A 136 -1.59 37.07 -8.27
C LYS A 136 -2.82 36.24 -7.91
N LEU A 137 -3.27 35.40 -8.83
CA LEU A 137 -4.50 34.63 -8.65
C LEU A 137 -4.27 33.16 -8.30
N LEU A 138 -3.15 32.60 -8.74
CA LEU A 138 -2.95 31.14 -8.86
C LEU A 138 -1.76 30.60 -8.03
N ASP A 139 -1.10 31.46 -7.26
CA ASP A 139 0.07 31.11 -6.43
C ASP A 139 -0.31 30.77 -4.97
N GLY A 140 -1.62 30.66 -4.68
CA GLY A 140 -2.16 30.42 -3.34
C GLY A 140 -2.17 31.63 -2.42
N SER A 141 -1.66 32.79 -2.83
CA SER A 141 -1.68 34.01 -2.00
C SER A 141 -3.08 34.61 -1.84
N LEU A 142 -3.98 34.34 -2.80
CA LEU A 142 -5.34 34.86 -2.83
C LEU A 142 -6.28 34.08 -1.90
N THR A 143 -6.12 34.31 -0.60
CA THR A 143 -6.98 33.74 0.44
C THR A 143 -8.05 34.74 0.87
N ASN A 144 -9.31 34.31 0.85
CA ASN A 144 -10.46 35.05 1.37
C ASN A 144 -10.59 36.50 0.82
N ALA A 145 -10.38 36.69 -0.49
CA ALA A 145 -10.55 37.97 -1.16
C ALA A 145 -12.04 38.38 -1.13
N SER A 146 -12.37 39.38 -0.31
CA SER A 146 -13.75 39.80 -0.08
C SER A 146 -14.19 40.89 -1.06
N PHE A 147 -15.32 40.66 -1.73
CA PHE A 147 -15.96 41.63 -2.61
C PHE A 147 -17.20 42.19 -1.92
N GLN A 148 -17.22 43.50 -1.70
CA GLN A 148 -18.39 44.20 -1.15
C GLN A 148 -19.48 44.29 -2.22
N ILE A 149 -20.55 43.51 -2.04
CA ILE A 149 -21.66 43.35 -2.98
C ILE A 149 -22.98 43.94 -2.46
N GLY A 150 -22.95 44.73 -1.39
CA GLY A 150 -24.15 45.41 -0.89
C GLY A 150 -23.87 46.85 -0.44
N SER A 151 -24.93 47.59 -0.11
CA SER A 151 -24.83 48.98 0.33
C SER A 151 -24.48 49.13 1.81
N GLU A 152 -24.65 48.07 2.61
CA GLU A 152 -24.37 48.06 4.04
C GLU A 152 -23.07 47.30 4.35
N ALA A 153 -22.45 47.59 5.50
CA ALA A 153 -21.19 46.94 5.89
C ALA A 153 -21.32 45.41 5.99
N ASN A 154 -20.27 44.69 5.62
CA ASN A 154 -20.14 43.21 5.70
C ASN A 154 -21.08 42.41 4.79
N GLN A 155 -21.66 43.05 3.76
CA GLN A 155 -22.37 42.36 2.69
C GLN A 155 -21.39 41.93 1.61
N THR A 156 -20.64 40.85 1.86
CA THR A 156 -19.54 40.40 1.00
C THR A 156 -19.74 39.01 0.43
N ILE A 157 -19.09 38.75 -0.69
CA ILE A 157 -18.80 37.42 -1.21
C ILE A 157 -17.29 37.25 -1.18
N SER A 158 -16.80 36.22 -0.51
CA SER A 158 -15.38 35.87 -0.50
C SER A 158 -15.06 34.94 -1.65
N VAL A 159 -13.91 35.17 -2.28
CA VAL A 159 -13.31 34.29 -3.28
C VAL A 159 -11.97 33.82 -2.73
N SER A 160 -11.73 32.52 -2.77
CA SER A 160 -10.42 31.93 -2.46
C SER A 160 -10.01 31.05 -3.62
N ILE A 161 -8.74 31.08 -3.98
CA ILE A 161 -8.17 30.22 -5.02
C ILE A 161 -6.95 29.54 -4.42
N SER A 162 -6.95 28.21 -4.45
CA SER A 162 -5.84 27.40 -3.95
C SER A 162 -4.58 27.55 -4.82
N ASP A 163 -3.43 27.17 -4.28
CA ASP A 163 -2.17 27.15 -5.04
C ASP A 163 -2.22 26.09 -6.14
N VAL A 164 -1.94 26.49 -7.38
CA VAL A 164 -1.93 25.60 -8.56
C VAL A 164 -0.56 25.55 -9.25
N ARG A 165 0.53 25.89 -8.54
CA ARG A 165 1.89 25.70 -9.05
C ARG A 165 2.25 24.22 -9.17
N SER A 166 3.28 23.87 -9.96
CA SER A 166 3.75 22.47 -10.12
C SER A 166 4.09 21.80 -8.79
N THR A 167 4.48 22.58 -7.79
CA THR A 167 4.84 22.11 -6.45
C THR A 167 3.64 21.84 -5.53
N ALA A 168 2.47 22.38 -5.85
CA ALA A 168 1.24 22.28 -5.05
C ALA A 168 0.17 21.40 -5.72
N LEU A 169 0.23 21.27 -7.05
CA LEU A 169 -0.59 20.32 -7.80
C LEU A 169 0.00 18.92 -7.73
N GLY A 170 -0.87 17.91 -7.62
CA GLY A 170 -0.46 16.52 -7.67
C GLY A 170 -1.50 15.58 -7.08
N SER A 171 -1.03 14.47 -6.53
CA SER A 171 -1.87 13.52 -5.81
C SER A 171 -1.34 13.39 -4.39
N ASN A 172 -2.22 13.57 -3.39
CA ASN A 172 -1.86 13.26 -2.01
C ASN A 172 -1.82 11.74 -1.89
N THR A 173 -0.75 11.20 -1.31
CA THR A 173 -0.53 9.75 -1.22
C THR A 173 -0.12 9.31 0.17
N VAL A 174 -0.59 8.14 0.57
CA VAL A 174 -0.06 7.34 1.68
C VAL A 174 0.15 5.94 1.12
N THR A 175 1.32 5.35 1.33
CA THR A 175 1.58 3.96 0.95
C THR A 175 1.77 3.14 2.21
N THR A 176 1.27 1.91 2.21
CA THR A 176 1.47 0.96 3.31
C THR A 176 2.96 0.69 3.51
N ASP A 177 3.44 0.83 4.75
CA ASP A 177 4.83 0.72 5.12
C ASP A 177 4.99 -0.21 6.33
N ASN A 178 5.07 -1.51 6.05
CA ASN A 178 5.38 -2.49 7.07
C ASN A 178 6.70 -3.17 6.69
N THR A 179 7.75 -2.86 7.44
CA THR A 179 9.13 -3.32 7.15
C THR A 179 9.52 -4.57 7.94
N THR A 180 8.70 -4.94 8.93
CA THR A 180 8.97 -6.06 9.83
C THR A 180 8.32 -7.34 9.31
N ASN A 181 7.00 -7.33 9.07
CA ASN A 181 6.27 -8.46 8.50
C ASN A 181 4.89 -8.03 7.97
N GLY A 182 4.51 -8.34 6.73
CA GLY A 182 3.20 -7.92 6.19
C GLY A 182 3.26 -7.49 4.73
N LEU A 183 2.38 -6.55 4.35
CA LEU A 183 2.12 -5.99 3.01
C LEU A 183 3.32 -5.44 2.19
N ALA A 184 4.58 -5.66 2.55
CA ALA A 184 5.70 -5.35 1.66
C ALA A 184 6.93 -6.24 1.89
N VAL A 185 6.81 -7.22 2.78
CA VAL A 185 7.92 -8.06 3.25
C VAL A 185 7.71 -9.46 2.69
N ALA A 186 8.82 -10.09 2.29
CA ALA A 186 8.82 -11.52 2.09
C ALA A 186 8.70 -12.14 3.50
N THR A 187 7.52 -12.64 3.84
CA THR A 187 7.28 -13.26 5.13
C THR A 187 7.60 -14.74 5.06
N SER A 188 8.23 -15.22 6.13
CA SER A 188 8.50 -16.63 6.39
C SER A 188 7.48 -17.18 7.37
N THR A 189 6.93 -18.36 7.07
CA THR A 189 6.17 -19.16 8.05
C THR A 189 7.15 -20.10 8.71
N THR A 190 7.51 -19.82 9.96
CA THR A 190 8.34 -20.73 10.74
C THR A 190 7.45 -21.76 11.42
N ARG A 191 7.71 -23.03 11.13
CA ARG A 191 7.09 -24.16 11.81
C ARG A 191 7.86 -24.41 13.11
N VAL A 192 7.14 -24.69 14.18
CA VAL A 192 7.73 -25.03 15.48
C VAL A 192 8.46 -26.37 15.37
N GLN A 193 9.78 -26.36 15.52
CA GLN A 193 10.64 -27.54 15.45
C GLN A 193 10.77 -28.18 16.84
N TYR A 194 10.55 -29.50 16.93
CA TYR A 194 11.19 -30.32 17.94
C TYR A 194 12.48 -30.87 17.33
N ASP A 195 13.64 -30.48 17.89
CA ASP A 195 14.93 -31.00 17.43
C ASP A 195 15.00 -32.48 17.77
N GLY A 196 15.18 -33.31 16.74
CA GLY A 196 14.85 -34.73 16.76
C GLY A 196 15.55 -35.52 17.87
N ALA A 197 14.80 -36.43 18.48
CA ALA A 197 15.41 -37.48 19.27
C ALA A 197 15.95 -38.56 18.33
N GLU A 198 17.15 -39.06 18.63
CA GLU A 198 17.75 -40.19 17.92
C GLU A 198 16.84 -41.42 18.02
N VAL A 199 16.50 -42.06 16.89
CA VAL A 199 15.77 -43.34 16.88
C VAL A 199 16.76 -44.47 17.21
N GLY A 200 17.31 -44.40 18.42
CA GLY A 200 18.27 -45.34 18.99
C GLY A 200 19.74 -45.08 18.61
N ALA A 201 20.62 -45.24 19.60
CA ALA A 201 22.06 -44.99 19.48
C ALA A 201 22.72 -45.83 18.37
N ALA A 202 23.78 -45.30 17.75
CA ALA A 202 24.67 -46.08 16.89
C ALA A 202 25.17 -47.36 17.61
N GLN A 203 25.12 -48.51 16.92
CA GLN A 203 25.46 -49.81 17.54
C GLN A 203 26.52 -50.59 16.76
N GLN A 204 27.36 -51.30 17.53
CA GLN A 204 28.21 -52.35 17.02
C GLN A 204 27.42 -53.66 16.98
N LEU A 205 27.26 -54.25 15.80
CA LEU A 205 26.42 -55.45 15.63
C LEU A 205 27.24 -56.71 15.40
N ALA A 206 26.78 -57.81 16.01
CA ALA A 206 27.51 -59.07 15.98
C ALA A 206 27.36 -59.87 14.66
N ALA A 207 26.35 -59.54 13.87
CA ALA A 207 26.10 -60.15 12.57
C ALA A 207 25.42 -59.14 11.64
N TYR A 208 25.80 -59.18 10.38
CA TYR A 208 25.19 -58.41 9.30
C TYR A 208 23.69 -58.76 9.16
N GLY A 209 22.79 -57.76 9.25
CA GLY A 209 21.36 -57.90 8.93
C GLY A 209 20.39 -58.11 10.11
N ALA A 210 20.80 -57.97 11.37
CA ALA A 210 19.85 -57.91 12.49
C ALA A 210 19.27 -56.48 12.63
N ALA A 211 18.00 -56.28 12.27
CA ALA A 211 17.33 -54.99 12.41
C ALA A 211 17.02 -54.68 13.89
N LEU A 212 18.01 -54.19 14.63
CA LEU A 212 17.85 -53.73 16.01
C LEU A 212 18.55 -52.37 16.16
N ASN A 213 17.90 -51.30 15.69
CA ASN A 213 18.22 -49.91 16.04
C ASN A 213 17.83 -49.57 17.50
N GLY A 214 17.78 -50.56 18.39
CA GLY A 214 17.54 -50.37 19.84
C GLY A 214 16.11 -50.04 20.25
N LEU A 215 15.22 -49.72 19.31
CA LEU A 215 13.83 -49.34 19.58
C LEU A 215 12.97 -50.54 20.00
N THR A 216 12.29 -50.45 21.15
CA THR A 216 11.48 -51.57 21.69
C THR A 216 9.99 -51.53 21.29
N GLY A 217 9.60 -50.59 20.43
CA GLY A 217 8.23 -50.36 19.97
C GLY A 217 7.39 -49.53 20.93
N GLU A 218 6.54 -48.66 20.39
CA GLU A 218 5.70 -47.72 21.13
C GLU A 218 4.49 -47.23 20.30
N THR A 219 3.57 -46.53 20.95
CA THR A 219 2.46 -45.83 20.31
C THR A 219 2.54 -44.35 20.63
N LEU A 220 2.54 -43.53 19.59
CA LEU A 220 2.53 -42.07 19.65
C LEU A 220 1.08 -41.59 19.55
N THR A 221 0.64 -40.78 20.50
CA THR A 221 -0.72 -40.22 20.55
C THR A 221 -0.66 -38.73 20.32
N VAL A 222 -1.36 -38.26 19.29
CA VAL A 222 -1.46 -36.83 18.95
C VAL A 222 -2.78 -36.29 19.48
N LYS A 223 -2.73 -35.14 20.16
CA LYS A 223 -3.91 -34.45 20.70
C LYS A 223 -4.01 -33.03 20.14
N ASP A 224 -5.22 -32.53 20.00
CA ASP A 224 -5.52 -31.16 19.56
C ASP A 224 -5.36 -30.13 20.69
N ALA A 225 -5.62 -28.86 20.37
CA ALA A 225 -5.56 -27.73 21.31
C ALA A 225 -6.52 -27.84 22.50
N ASP A 226 -7.60 -28.62 22.37
CA ASP A 226 -8.56 -28.88 23.44
C ASP A 226 -8.15 -30.12 24.30
N GLY A 227 -7.05 -30.77 23.95
CA GLY A 227 -6.50 -31.96 24.61
C GLY A 227 -7.18 -33.28 24.20
N SER A 228 -7.99 -33.28 23.13
CA SER A 228 -8.64 -34.48 22.59
C SER A 228 -7.71 -35.21 21.63
N THR A 229 -7.70 -36.55 21.67
CA THR A 229 -6.92 -37.36 20.74
C THR A 229 -7.41 -37.21 19.32
N VAL A 230 -6.52 -36.79 18.42
CA VAL A 230 -6.76 -36.65 16.97
C VAL A 230 -6.51 -37.99 16.29
N SER A 231 -5.35 -38.61 16.54
CA SER A 231 -4.97 -39.92 16.00
C SER A 231 -3.80 -40.52 16.78
N THR A 232 -3.45 -41.77 16.46
CA THR A 232 -2.31 -42.48 17.03
C THR A 232 -1.46 -43.12 15.93
N ALA A 233 -0.13 -43.01 16.01
CA ALA A 233 0.81 -43.77 15.20
C ALA A 233 1.43 -44.91 16.02
N THR A 234 1.64 -46.08 15.41
CA THR A 234 2.29 -47.20 16.09
C THR A 234 3.69 -47.36 15.52
N VAL A 235 4.70 -47.24 16.38
CA VAL A 235 6.10 -47.47 16.02
C VAL A 235 6.47 -48.88 16.46
N SER A 236 6.83 -49.72 15.50
CA SER A 236 7.22 -51.11 15.73
C SER A 236 8.62 -51.20 16.34
N ALA A 237 8.91 -52.30 17.04
CA ALA A 237 10.28 -52.55 17.50
C ALA A 237 11.20 -52.72 16.28
N GLY A 238 12.35 -52.05 16.27
CA GLY A 238 13.27 -52.10 15.13
C GLY A 238 12.89 -51.20 13.95
N GLU A 239 11.87 -50.34 14.08
CA GLU A 239 11.37 -49.53 12.97
C GLU A 239 12.32 -48.38 12.62
N GLN A 240 12.51 -48.12 11.33
CA GLN A 240 13.39 -47.06 10.84
C GLN A 240 12.75 -45.68 11.03
N ALA A 241 13.57 -44.63 11.11
CA ALA A 241 13.08 -43.26 11.20
C ALA A 241 12.25 -42.87 9.96
N SER A 242 12.60 -43.37 8.77
CA SER A 242 11.85 -43.18 7.52
C SER A 242 10.39 -43.66 7.58
N ALA A 243 10.19 -44.88 8.09
CA ALA A 243 8.88 -45.49 8.26
C ALA A 243 8.07 -44.76 9.35
N THR A 244 8.72 -44.44 10.46
CA THR A 244 8.09 -43.71 11.56
C THR A 244 7.64 -42.31 11.13
N ALA A 245 8.45 -41.61 10.32
CA ALA A 245 8.07 -40.33 9.73
C ALA A 245 6.86 -40.46 8.81
N THR A 246 6.80 -41.51 8.00
CA THR A 246 5.65 -41.81 7.13
C THR A 246 4.37 -42.01 7.93
N ASP A 247 4.45 -42.78 9.02
CA ASP A 247 3.31 -43.05 9.89
C ASP A 247 2.81 -41.80 10.63
N LEU A 248 3.71 -40.92 11.04
CA LEU A 248 3.36 -39.63 11.66
C LEU A 248 2.79 -38.63 10.64
N ASN A 249 3.31 -38.60 9.41
CA ASN A 249 2.81 -37.76 8.34
C ASN A 249 1.39 -38.11 7.88
N ALA A 250 0.90 -39.31 8.23
CA ALA A 250 -0.47 -39.71 7.99
C ALA A 250 -1.47 -39.08 8.98
N ILE A 251 -1.00 -38.35 10.00
CA ILE A 251 -1.83 -37.70 11.03
C ILE A 251 -1.98 -36.21 10.71
N ASP A 252 -3.23 -35.73 10.67
CA ASP A 252 -3.55 -34.32 10.52
C ASP A 252 -2.93 -33.47 11.64
N GLY A 253 -2.28 -32.37 11.26
CA GLY A 253 -1.59 -31.48 12.21
C GLY A 253 -0.20 -31.94 12.63
N VAL A 254 0.32 -33.04 12.06
CA VAL A 254 1.69 -33.52 12.27
C VAL A 254 2.44 -33.55 10.94
N THR A 255 3.69 -33.13 10.96
CA THR A 255 4.65 -33.49 9.91
C THR A 255 5.88 -34.04 10.57
N ALA A 256 6.45 -35.08 10.01
CA ALA A 256 7.70 -35.65 10.48
C ALA A 256 8.66 -35.80 9.30
N THR A 257 9.93 -35.50 9.53
CA THR A 257 11.00 -35.72 8.57
C THR A 257 12.05 -36.60 9.22
N ALA A 258 12.73 -37.40 8.44
CA ALA A 258 13.77 -38.28 8.95
C ALA A 258 14.99 -38.19 8.06
N TYR A 259 16.17 -38.35 8.65
CA TYR A 259 17.44 -38.37 7.93
C TYR A 259 18.46 -39.19 8.70
N ASN A 260 19.48 -39.69 8.02
CA ASN A 260 20.57 -40.44 8.64
C ASN A 260 21.92 -40.08 8.01
N GLU A 261 22.96 -40.25 8.79
CA GLU A 261 24.34 -39.97 8.47
C GLU A 261 25.25 -40.97 9.19
N LEU A 262 26.25 -41.48 8.50
CA LEU A 262 27.30 -42.29 9.10
C LEU A 262 28.64 -41.79 8.57
N LYS A 263 29.52 -41.35 9.47
CA LYS A 263 30.89 -40.95 9.14
C LYS A 263 31.82 -42.13 9.36
N LEU A 264 32.72 -42.37 8.41
CA LEU A 264 33.86 -43.27 8.55
C LEU A 264 35.11 -42.39 8.70
N LEU A 265 35.76 -42.50 9.85
CA LEU A 265 36.77 -41.54 10.31
C LEU A 265 38.19 -42.05 10.05
N THR A 266 38.48 -43.31 10.37
CA THR A 266 39.85 -43.83 10.22
C THR A 266 39.86 -45.13 9.47
N TRP A 267 40.84 -45.31 8.59
CA TRP A 267 41.11 -46.60 7.95
C TRP A 267 42.33 -47.30 8.58
N THR A 268 42.17 -48.57 8.95
CA THR A 268 43.28 -49.45 9.34
C THR A 268 43.46 -50.49 8.25
N ALA A 269 44.59 -50.44 7.55
CA ALA A 269 44.92 -51.42 6.53
C ALA A 269 45.31 -52.76 7.15
N ASP A 270 45.00 -53.84 6.43
CA ASP A 270 45.46 -55.18 6.76
C ASP A 270 47.00 -55.24 6.68
N ALA A 271 47.66 -55.62 7.77
CA ALA A 271 49.12 -55.67 7.85
C ALA A 271 49.73 -56.82 7.04
N ASP A 272 48.92 -57.82 6.68
CA ASP A 272 49.30 -59.01 5.92
C ASP A 272 49.02 -58.86 4.40
N ALA A 273 48.51 -57.71 3.94
CA ALA A 273 48.18 -57.37 2.53
C ALA A 273 49.41 -57.19 1.60
N GLY A 274 50.35 -58.13 1.65
CA GLY A 274 51.64 -58.11 0.97
C GLY A 274 51.62 -58.56 -0.49
N ASP A 275 50.51 -59.09 -1.00
CA ASP A 275 50.40 -59.52 -2.40
C ASP A 275 49.62 -58.49 -3.24
N SER A 276 50.18 -58.14 -4.39
CA SER A 276 49.51 -57.30 -5.38
C SER A 276 48.27 -58.03 -5.92
N GLY A 277 47.10 -57.73 -5.39
CA GLY A 277 45.84 -58.34 -5.83
C GLY A 277 44.75 -58.48 -4.77
N ASP A 278 45.03 -58.17 -3.50
CA ASP A 278 44.02 -58.31 -2.45
C ASP A 278 42.83 -57.35 -2.64
N SER A 279 41.66 -57.85 -2.25
CA SER A 279 40.39 -57.13 -2.34
C SER A 279 39.76 -56.98 -0.96
N VAL A 280 39.34 -55.77 -0.63
CA VAL A 280 38.49 -55.51 0.53
C VAL A 280 37.05 -55.41 0.04
N THR A 281 36.13 -56.11 0.70
CA THR A 281 34.70 -56.00 0.42
C THR A 281 34.05 -55.17 1.51
N PHE A 282 33.40 -54.08 1.12
CA PHE A 282 32.51 -53.32 1.99
C PHE A 282 31.08 -53.72 1.68
N THR A 283 30.35 -54.19 2.68
CA THR A 283 28.90 -54.39 2.53
C THR A 283 28.19 -53.18 3.13
N VAL A 284 27.56 -52.37 2.29
CA VAL A 284 26.87 -51.15 2.68
C VAL A 284 25.36 -51.38 2.58
N ASN A 285 24.62 -50.89 3.56
CA ASN A 285 23.17 -50.93 3.61
C ASN A 285 22.59 -49.52 3.80
N SER A 286 21.47 -49.27 3.13
CA SER A 286 20.53 -48.19 3.41
C SER A 286 19.15 -48.81 3.55
N GLY A 287 18.72 -49.01 4.79
CA GLY A 287 17.48 -49.70 5.15
C GLY A 287 17.40 -51.15 4.67
N ALA A 288 16.62 -51.43 3.62
CA ALA A 288 16.51 -52.76 3.03
C ALA A 288 17.48 -52.98 1.85
N ALA A 289 18.11 -51.92 1.34
CA ALA A 289 18.96 -51.98 0.16
C ALA A 289 20.42 -52.28 0.55
N SER A 290 20.91 -53.45 0.14
CA SER A 290 22.24 -53.95 0.49
C SER A 290 23.08 -54.21 -0.75
N SER A 291 24.33 -53.75 -0.72
CA SER A 291 25.32 -54.01 -1.77
C SER A 291 26.69 -54.35 -1.20
N ALA A 292 27.35 -55.34 -1.82
CA ALA A 292 28.73 -55.71 -1.56
C ALA A 292 29.67 -55.04 -2.59
N LEU A 293 30.41 -54.05 -2.13
CA LEU A 293 31.32 -53.21 -2.92
C LEU A 293 32.75 -53.73 -2.76
N VAL A 294 33.28 -54.31 -3.84
CA VAL A 294 34.62 -54.90 -3.85
C VAL A 294 35.63 -53.85 -4.34
N LEU A 295 36.55 -53.44 -3.46
CA LEU A 295 37.70 -52.61 -3.80
C LEU A 295 38.91 -53.49 -4.09
N SER A 296 39.31 -53.57 -5.35
CA SER A 296 40.45 -54.37 -5.81
C SER A 296 41.76 -53.58 -5.74
N GLY A 297 42.87 -54.26 -5.41
CA GLY A 297 44.21 -53.67 -5.42
C GLY A 297 44.52 -52.82 -4.18
N VAL A 298 43.84 -53.11 -3.07
CA VAL A 298 44.15 -52.54 -1.76
C VAL A 298 45.44 -53.20 -1.25
N THR A 299 46.39 -52.39 -0.79
CA THR A 299 47.67 -52.88 -0.25
C THR A 299 47.88 -52.39 1.17
N ALA A 300 48.85 -52.96 1.89
CA ALA A 300 49.25 -52.50 3.22
C ALA A 300 49.72 -51.02 3.27
N THR A 301 49.92 -50.36 2.12
CA THR A 301 50.29 -48.94 2.00
C THR A 301 49.16 -48.02 1.54
N SER A 302 47.97 -48.56 1.24
CA SER A 302 46.82 -47.75 0.83
C SER A 302 46.45 -46.75 1.93
N THR A 303 46.38 -45.47 1.57
CA THR A 303 46.01 -44.42 2.53
C THR A 303 44.49 -44.36 2.72
N GLU A 304 44.06 -43.86 3.86
CA GLU A 304 42.65 -43.61 4.17
C GLU A 304 41.93 -42.83 3.07
N SER A 305 42.50 -41.70 2.62
CA SER A 305 41.95 -40.88 1.54
C SER A 305 41.77 -41.67 0.22
N GLN A 306 42.68 -42.60 -0.10
CA GLN A 306 42.55 -43.45 -1.28
C GLN A 306 41.40 -44.45 -1.16
N ILE A 307 41.26 -45.07 0.02
CA ILE A 307 40.19 -46.05 0.29
C ILE A 307 38.84 -45.36 0.34
N PHE A 308 38.72 -44.27 1.08
CA PHE A 308 37.47 -43.52 1.22
C PHE A 308 37.03 -42.87 -0.08
N SER A 309 37.95 -42.36 -0.90
CA SER A 309 37.59 -41.86 -2.25
C SER A 309 37.10 -42.99 -3.15
N ALA A 310 37.77 -44.15 -3.13
CA ALA A 310 37.36 -45.30 -3.93
C ALA A 310 36.02 -45.87 -3.48
N LEU A 311 35.78 -45.92 -2.16
CA LEU A 311 34.51 -46.36 -1.58
C LEU A 311 33.38 -45.37 -1.89
N ARG A 312 33.62 -44.06 -1.79
CA ARG A 312 32.66 -43.02 -2.21
C ARG A 312 32.22 -43.23 -3.65
N ASP A 313 33.18 -43.39 -4.56
CA ASP A 313 32.90 -43.55 -5.98
C ASP A 313 32.15 -44.85 -6.25
N ALA A 314 32.48 -45.94 -5.54
CA ALA A 314 31.77 -47.22 -5.62
C ALA A 314 30.33 -47.13 -5.10
N ILE A 315 30.09 -46.46 -3.97
CA ILE A 315 28.74 -46.26 -3.40
C ILE A 315 27.88 -45.43 -4.35
N ASN A 316 28.41 -44.30 -4.83
CA ASN A 316 27.66 -43.39 -5.70
C ASN A 316 27.41 -43.98 -7.11
N ALA A 317 28.21 -44.96 -7.54
CA ALA A 317 27.99 -45.68 -8.78
C ALA A 317 27.00 -46.86 -8.64
N ASP A 318 26.68 -47.29 -7.42
CA ASP A 318 25.77 -48.39 -7.17
C ASP A 318 24.30 -47.93 -7.26
N SER A 319 23.58 -48.45 -8.26
CA SER A 319 22.18 -48.08 -8.51
C SER A 319 21.20 -48.54 -7.43
N THR A 320 21.56 -49.57 -6.65
CA THR A 320 20.70 -50.08 -5.57
C THR A 320 20.77 -49.21 -4.33
N LEU A 321 21.97 -48.74 -3.98
CA LEU A 321 22.20 -47.84 -2.85
C LEU A 321 21.70 -46.41 -3.15
N SER A 322 22.04 -45.89 -4.33
CA SER A 322 21.55 -44.57 -4.78
C SER A 322 20.03 -44.56 -5.00
N GLY A 323 19.45 -45.66 -5.47
CA GLY A 323 17.99 -45.83 -5.59
C GLY A 323 17.27 -45.89 -4.24
N ALA A 324 18.00 -46.17 -3.16
CA ALA A 324 17.53 -46.14 -1.78
C ALA A 324 17.92 -44.84 -1.05
N GLY A 325 18.29 -43.77 -1.78
CA GLY A 325 18.56 -42.45 -1.20
C GLY A 325 19.93 -42.30 -0.55
N LEU A 326 20.82 -43.29 -0.63
CA LEU A 326 22.15 -43.22 -0.03
C LEU A 326 23.14 -42.45 -0.93
N VAL A 327 23.79 -41.44 -0.36
CA VAL A 327 24.83 -40.64 -1.01
C VAL A 327 26.10 -40.64 -0.17
N ALA A 328 27.24 -40.86 -0.82
CA ALA A 328 28.56 -40.79 -0.19
C ALA A 328 29.31 -39.51 -0.58
N SER A 329 29.97 -38.88 0.38
CA SER A 329 30.80 -37.67 0.20
C SER A 329 32.06 -37.71 1.07
N ILE A 330 33.04 -36.85 0.80
CA ILE A 330 34.22 -36.69 1.66
C ILE A 330 34.16 -35.29 2.27
N ASP A 331 34.31 -35.18 3.59
CA ASP A 331 34.26 -33.89 4.29
C ASP A 331 35.62 -33.17 4.31
N GLY A 332 35.66 -31.99 4.93
CA GLY A 332 36.88 -31.18 5.06
C GLY A 332 38.00 -31.82 5.88
N SER A 333 37.68 -32.84 6.69
CA SER A 333 38.63 -33.61 7.49
C SER A 333 39.16 -34.85 6.75
N SER A 334 38.68 -35.12 5.53
CA SER A 334 38.92 -36.32 4.72
C SER A 334 38.14 -37.57 5.18
N ASP A 335 37.15 -37.41 6.04
CA ASP A 335 36.28 -38.50 6.49
C ASP A 335 35.25 -38.84 5.41
N LEU A 336 34.88 -40.12 5.27
CA LEU A 336 33.81 -40.55 4.37
C LEU A 336 32.46 -40.41 5.06
N VAL A 337 31.60 -39.56 4.52
CA VAL A 337 30.26 -39.32 5.05
C VAL A 337 29.22 -39.95 4.16
N LEU A 338 28.48 -40.90 4.71
CA LEU A 338 27.34 -41.56 4.08
C LEU A 338 26.06 -40.90 4.59
N ARG A 339 25.14 -40.55 3.70
CA ARG A 339 23.88 -39.87 4.05
C ARG A 339 22.69 -40.51 3.39
N ASN A 340 21.60 -40.61 4.13
CA ASN A 340 20.30 -41.00 3.62
C ASN A 340 19.28 -39.91 4.00
N SER A 341 18.68 -39.28 2.99
CA SER A 341 17.72 -38.18 3.16
C SER A 341 16.34 -38.64 3.62
N ASP A 342 16.05 -39.94 3.51
CA ASP A 342 14.75 -40.51 3.87
C ASP A 342 14.74 -40.97 5.34
N GLY A 343 15.90 -41.06 5.99
CA GLY A 343 16.07 -41.52 7.36
C GLY A 343 16.14 -43.04 7.51
N ASP A 344 16.50 -43.75 6.44
CA ASP A 344 16.82 -45.17 6.53
C ASP A 344 18.11 -45.41 7.31
N ASP A 345 18.17 -46.54 8.01
CA ASP A 345 19.34 -46.93 8.78
C ASP A 345 20.53 -47.24 7.86
N ILE A 346 21.68 -46.67 8.16
CA ILE A 346 22.91 -46.87 7.38
C ILE A 346 23.77 -47.87 8.13
N ALA A 347 24.13 -48.97 7.47
CA ALA A 347 25.06 -49.93 8.03
C ALA A 347 26.22 -50.21 7.08
N VAL A 348 27.43 -50.32 7.63
CA VAL A 348 28.64 -50.65 6.88
C VAL A 348 29.33 -51.81 7.57
N ALA A 349 29.63 -52.84 6.80
CA ALA A 349 30.46 -53.95 7.21
C ALA A 349 31.71 -54.04 6.32
N VAL A 350 32.81 -54.52 6.88
CA VAL A 350 34.06 -54.75 6.15
C VAL A 350 34.46 -56.22 6.26
N ALA A 351 34.88 -56.81 5.13
CA ALA A 351 35.39 -58.16 5.04
C ALA A 351 36.63 -58.21 4.16
N THR A 352 37.61 -59.03 4.55
CA THR A 352 38.78 -59.38 3.74
C THR A 352 38.72 -60.86 3.34
N ALA A 353 39.50 -61.25 2.33
CA ALA A 353 39.57 -62.65 1.90
C ALA A 353 40.42 -63.53 2.84
N ASP A 354 41.18 -62.93 3.75
CA ASP A 354 41.95 -63.63 4.78
C ASP A 354 41.05 -64.03 5.96
N THR A 355 41.19 -65.26 6.42
CA THR A 355 40.39 -65.85 7.52
C THR A 355 41.26 -66.30 8.68
N THR A 356 42.55 -65.95 8.69
CA THR A 356 43.55 -66.58 9.58
C THR A 356 44.43 -65.62 10.41
N GLY A 357 44.27 -64.30 10.27
CA GLY A 357 45.15 -63.28 10.88
C GLY A 357 44.60 -62.57 12.13
N THR A 358 45.48 -61.83 12.83
CA THR A 358 45.15 -60.96 13.99
C THR A 358 45.31 -59.46 13.70
N ASN A 359 45.39 -59.07 12.42
CA ASN A 359 45.68 -57.70 11.95
C ASN A 359 44.81 -57.31 10.74
N ASP A 360 43.52 -57.62 10.78
CA ASP A 360 42.63 -57.46 9.63
C ASP A 360 42.28 -55.99 9.34
N ALA A 361 41.85 -55.73 8.10
CA ALA A 361 41.38 -54.41 7.70
C ALA A 361 40.18 -53.97 8.53
N GLY A 362 40.11 -52.67 8.81
CA GLY A 362 39.07 -52.12 9.65
C GLY A 362 38.88 -50.62 9.47
N PHE A 363 37.79 -50.12 10.03
CA PHE A 363 37.52 -48.69 10.08
C PHE A 363 36.91 -48.29 11.43
N THR A 364 37.04 -47.01 11.77
CA THR A 364 36.20 -46.41 12.80
C THR A 364 35.10 -45.58 12.16
N ALA A 365 33.94 -45.57 12.79
CA ALA A 365 32.79 -44.81 12.31
C ALA A 365 32.03 -44.16 13.47
N GLN A 366 31.26 -43.13 13.14
CA GLN A 366 30.49 -42.32 14.07
C GLN A 366 29.15 -41.99 13.42
N GLY A 367 28.06 -42.15 14.18
CA GLY A 367 26.72 -41.70 13.77
C GLY A 367 26.52 -40.20 14.04
N LEU A 368 25.27 -39.73 13.99
CA LEU A 368 24.95 -38.31 14.21
C LEU A 368 25.20 -37.83 15.65
N ASP A 369 25.30 -38.74 16.62
CA ASP A 369 25.54 -38.39 18.03
C ASP A 369 26.87 -37.65 18.25
N GLY A 370 27.81 -37.75 17.30
CA GLY A 370 29.13 -37.13 17.36
C GLY A 370 29.98 -37.57 18.57
N ALA A 371 29.52 -38.54 19.36
CA ALA A 371 30.05 -38.87 20.68
C ALA A 371 30.55 -40.32 20.76
N THR A 372 29.95 -41.24 20.00
CA THR A 372 30.29 -42.66 20.04
C THR A 372 31.06 -43.07 18.80
N THR A 373 32.35 -43.37 18.96
CA THR A 373 33.16 -43.96 17.88
C THR A 373 33.14 -45.47 17.98
N ILE A 374 32.70 -46.14 16.91
CA ILE A 374 32.58 -47.59 16.81
C ILE A 374 33.67 -48.11 15.86
N THR A 375 34.34 -49.21 16.25
CA THR A 375 35.35 -49.86 15.41
C THR A 375 34.78 -51.12 14.76
N ALA A 376 34.94 -51.27 13.45
CA ALA A 376 34.70 -52.52 12.73
C ALA A 376 36.02 -53.10 12.22
N THR A 377 36.19 -54.41 12.35
CA THR A 377 37.42 -55.14 11.98
C THR A 377 37.05 -56.51 11.43
N ALA A 378 37.51 -56.85 10.22
CA ALA A 378 36.98 -57.89 9.32
C ALA A 378 36.97 -59.37 9.79
N ASN A 379 37.27 -59.71 11.05
CA ASN A 379 37.44 -61.10 11.52
C ASN A 379 36.97 -61.32 12.98
N THR A 380 36.16 -60.41 13.51
CA THR A 380 35.59 -60.59 14.85
C THR A 380 34.11 -60.89 14.69
N ALA A 381 33.43 -61.43 15.71
CA ALA A 381 31.98 -61.57 15.66
C ALA A 381 31.27 -60.19 15.71
N THR A 382 31.85 -59.11 15.18
CA THR A 382 31.49 -57.69 15.33
C THR A 382 31.96 -56.85 14.12
N ASP A 383 31.53 -57.22 12.91
CA ASP A 383 32.05 -56.63 11.66
C ASP A 383 31.19 -55.49 11.09
N THR A 384 30.10 -55.11 11.74
CA THR A 384 29.12 -54.13 11.21
C THR A 384 28.95 -52.94 12.15
N VAL A 385 29.06 -51.72 11.61
CA VAL A 385 28.61 -50.48 12.26
C VAL A 385 27.27 -50.07 11.67
N GLN A 386 26.31 -49.72 12.51
CA GLN A 386 25.02 -49.16 12.09
C GLN A 386 24.80 -47.79 12.76
N SER A 387 24.40 -46.80 11.97
CA SER A 387 23.81 -45.55 12.45
C SER A 387 22.29 -45.60 12.22
N SER A 388 21.53 -45.17 13.23
CA SER A 388 20.08 -45.07 13.12
C SER A 388 19.67 -43.66 12.66
N GLY A 389 18.55 -43.57 11.96
CA GLY A 389 18.03 -42.26 11.54
C GLY A 389 17.60 -41.38 12.71
N ILE A 390 17.69 -40.07 12.51
CA ILE A 390 17.05 -39.06 13.36
C ILE A 390 15.65 -38.78 12.80
N LEU A 391 14.69 -38.67 13.71
CA LEU A 391 13.31 -38.29 13.41
C LEU A 391 13.03 -36.91 13.96
N ASN A 392 12.73 -35.96 13.09
CA ASN A 392 12.22 -34.64 13.43
C ASN A 392 10.69 -34.68 13.37
N ILE A 393 10.02 -34.17 14.41
CA ILE A 393 8.55 -34.14 14.49
C ILE A 393 8.11 -32.69 14.65
N TYR A 394 7.18 -32.27 13.81
CA TYR A 394 6.59 -30.95 13.74
C TYR A 394 5.10 -31.06 14.04
N LEU A 395 4.64 -30.31 15.05
CA LEU A 395 3.23 -30.27 15.45
C LEU A 395 2.63 -28.91 15.09
N ALA A 396 1.37 -28.91 14.64
CA ALA A 396 0.60 -27.69 14.47
C ALA A 396 0.37 -26.97 15.82
N ALA A 397 0.11 -25.67 15.78
CA ALA A 397 -0.07 -24.87 16.99
C ALA A 397 -1.19 -25.45 17.89
N GLY A 398 -0.86 -25.65 19.17
CA GLY A 398 -1.77 -26.24 20.17
C GLY A 398 -1.86 -27.77 20.12
N TYR A 399 -1.29 -28.44 19.11
CA TYR A 399 -1.22 -29.89 19.10
C TYR A 399 -0.12 -30.36 20.05
N THR A 400 -0.35 -31.50 20.68
CA THR A 400 0.61 -32.14 21.57
C THR A 400 0.80 -33.59 21.19
N ILE A 401 1.98 -34.15 21.50
CA ILE A 401 2.27 -35.56 21.28
C ILE A 401 2.72 -36.22 22.60
N GLU A 402 2.33 -37.47 22.77
CA GLU A 402 2.72 -38.32 23.90
C GLU A 402 3.19 -39.67 23.36
N SER A 403 4.31 -40.20 23.85
CA SER A 403 4.63 -41.63 23.66
C SER A 403 4.09 -42.48 24.79
N SER A 404 3.65 -43.69 24.50
CA SER A 404 3.31 -44.73 25.48
C SER A 404 4.52 -45.46 26.08
N ALA A 405 5.73 -45.24 25.57
CA ALA A 405 6.97 -45.75 26.14
C ALA A 405 7.82 -44.62 26.72
N ALA A 406 8.61 -44.94 27.75
CA ALA A 406 9.53 -44.00 28.37
C ALA A 406 10.91 -44.13 27.73
N ASN A 407 11.58 -43.00 27.49
CA ASN A 407 13.00 -42.95 27.12
C ASN A 407 13.32 -43.74 25.81
N GLN A 408 12.44 -43.59 24.80
CA GLN A 408 12.53 -44.14 23.44
C GLN A 408 12.69 -42.98 22.43
N LEU A 409 11.72 -42.71 21.54
CA LEU A 409 11.74 -41.49 20.70
C LEU A 409 11.61 -40.20 21.51
N PHE A 410 11.14 -40.26 22.76
CA PHE A 410 11.11 -39.13 23.66
C PHE A 410 11.90 -39.46 24.92
N THR A 411 12.68 -38.49 25.41
CA THR A 411 13.47 -38.62 26.65
C THR A 411 12.60 -38.61 27.92
N GLU A 412 11.32 -38.28 27.73
CA GLU A 412 10.29 -38.13 28.73
C GLU A 412 9.79 -39.49 29.27
N ALA A 413 9.12 -39.44 30.41
CA ALA A 413 8.42 -40.60 30.93
C ALA A 413 7.20 -40.95 30.05
N ALA A 414 6.82 -42.23 30.03
CA ALA A 414 5.65 -42.70 29.29
C ALA A 414 4.40 -41.86 29.62
N ASN A 415 3.66 -41.51 28.56
CA ASN A 415 2.44 -40.71 28.56
C ASN A 415 2.62 -39.28 29.10
N THR A 416 3.84 -38.76 29.08
CA THR A 416 4.09 -37.34 29.35
C THR A 416 3.86 -36.55 28.07
N VAL A 417 3.06 -35.49 28.17
CA VAL A 417 2.92 -34.49 27.10
C VAL A 417 4.30 -33.93 26.80
N VAL A 418 4.79 -34.18 25.60
CA VAL A 418 6.00 -33.55 25.09
C VAL A 418 5.59 -32.14 24.67
N THR A 419 5.87 -31.17 25.52
CA THR A 419 5.71 -29.75 25.21
C THR A 419 6.96 -29.27 24.52
N VAL A 420 6.83 -28.77 23.29
CA VAL A 420 7.97 -28.24 22.53
C VAL A 420 8.59 -27.07 23.30
N ASP A 421 9.93 -27.07 23.45
CA ASP A 421 10.67 -26.01 24.15
C ASP A 421 10.39 -24.65 23.48
N GLU A 422 9.67 -23.79 24.20
CA GLU A 422 9.26 -22.47 23.73
C GLU A 422 10.45 -21.51 23.51
N SER A 423 11.67 -21.87 23.94
CA SER A 423 12.85 -21.02 23.80
C SER A 423 13.40 -20.90 22.36
N ASN A 424 12.93 -21.75 21.43
CA ASN A 424 13.26 -21.69 20.00
C ASN A 424 12.04 -21.43 19.09
N VAL A 425 10.95 -20.90 19.65
CA VAL A 425 9.72 -20.59 18.90
C VAL A 425 9.91 -19.29 18.11
N ALA A 426 10.26 -19.45 16.84
CA ALA A 426 9.91 -18.47 15.83
C ALA A 426 8.39 -18.56 15.58
N ILE A 427 7.68 -17.62 16.21
CA ILE A 427 6.38 -17.03 15.86
C ILE A 427 5.34 -17.93 15.17
N ALA A 428 4.26 -18.21 15.91
CA ALA A 428 3.06 -18.96 15.52
C ALA A 428 2.45 -18.60 14.15
N ASP A 429 1.95 -19.63 13.46
CA ASP A 429 1.04 -19.52 12.31
C ASP A 429 -0.39 -19.26 12.79
N VAL A 430 -1.08 -18.32 12.14
CA VAL A 430 -2.53 -18.12 12.27
C VAL A 430 -3.16 -18.73 11.03
N THR A 431 -3.50 -20.02 11.12
CA THR A 431 -4.27 -20.73 10.11
C THR A 431 -5.70 -20.17 10.07
N ASP A 432 -6.16 -19.73 8.89
CA ASP A 432 -7.58 -19.57 8.60
C ASP A 432 -8.22 -20.96 8.54
N SER A 433 -9.01 -21.31 9.55
CA SER A 433 -9.66 -22.60 9.70
C SER A 433 -10.83 -22.81 8.71
N THR A 434 -11.03 -21.91 7.74
CA THR A 434 -12.17 -21.97 6.81
C THR A 434 -11.81 -22.17 5.33
N SER A 435 -10.53 -22.09 4.95
CA SER A 435 -10.11 -22.30 3.56
C SER A 435 -9.22 -23.54 3.42
N ASN A 436 -9.81 -24.59 2.89
CA ASN A 436 -9.12 -25.81 2.47
C ASN A 436 -8.34 -25.50 1.17
N ALA A 437 -7.18 -24.85 1.28
CA ALA A 437 -6.17 -24.76 0.21
C ALA A 437 -4.84 -24.19 0.76
N ALA A 438 -3.74 -24.66 0.17
CA ALA A 438 -2.34 -24.31 0.41
C ALA A 438 -2.00 -22.81 0.22
N ASN A 439 -2.60 -21.92 1.02
CA ASN A 439 -2.41 -20.47 0.93
C ASN A 439 -1.82 -19.95 2.25
N PHE A 440 -0.50 -19.76 2.26
CA PHE A 440 0.23 -19.20 3.38
C PHE A 440 -0.21 -17.73 3.61
N GLY A 441 -0.52 -17.37 4.85
CA GLY A 441 -0.97 -16.01 5.19
C GLY A 441 0.14 -14.96 5.07
N ASN A 442 -0.18 -13.74 4.62
CA ASN A 442 0.78 -12.62 4.54
C ASN A 442 0.98 -11.87 5.87
N ARG A 443 0.54 -12.45 6.99
CA ARG A 443 0.70 -11.96 8.37
C ARG A 443 0.02 -10.61 8.69
N VAL A 444 -0.86 -10.13 7.81
CA VAL A 444 -1.71 -8.97 8.08
C VAL A 444 -2.69 -9.31 9.20
N ALA A 445 -2.79 -8.46 10.22
CA ALA A 445 -3.75 -8.64 11.29
C ALA A 445 -5.15 -8.13 10.93
N ALA A 446 -6.16 -8.61 11.63
CA ALA A 446 -7.48 -7.99 11.57
C ALA A 446 -7.42 -6.58 12.18
N GLN A 447 -8.00 -5.61 11.47
CA GLN A 447 -8.00 -4.20 11.88
C GLN A 447 -9.12 -3.44 11.18
N VAL A 448 -9.49 -2.28 11.73
CA VAL A 448 -10.37 -1.30 11.12
C VAL A 448 -9.56 -0.04 10.82
N LEU A 449 -9.47 0.29 9.53
CA LEU A 449 -8.90 1.54 9.07
C LEU A 449 -9.95 2.64 9.14
N THR A 450 -9.69 3.71 9.89
CA THR A 450 -10.49 4.94 9.82
C THR A 450 -9.82 5.91 8.85
N ILE A 451 -10.55 6.28 7.81
CA ILE A 451 -10.07 7.15 6.74
C ILE A 451 -10.75 8.50 6.92
N VAL A 452 -9.96 9.57 7.01
CA VAL A 452 -10.45 10.95 7.06
C VAL A 452 -9.93 11.66 5.83
N GLY A 453 -10.79 11.82 4.82
CA GLY A 453 -10.47 12.46 3.55
C GLY A 453 -11.15 13.83 3.37
N PRO A 454 -10.97 14.46 2.20
CA PRO A 454 -11.51 15.79 1.92
C PRO A 454 -13.04 15.86 1.92
N ASN A 455 -13.73 14.75 1.59
CA ASN A 455 -15.19 14.72 1.49
C ASN A 455 -15.87 14.32 2.82
N GLY A 456 -15.14 13.70 3.74
CA GLY A 456 -15.70 13.12 4.96
C GLY A 456 -14.82 12.02 5.54
N SER A 457 -15.43 11.21 6.43
CA SER A 457 -14.75 10.08 7.05
C SER A 457 -15.55 8.78 6.86
N GLY A 458 -14.84 7.67 6.72
CA GLY A 458 -15.36 6.32 6.54
C GLY A 458 -14.43 5.29 7.18
N THR A 459 -14.90 4.05 7.31
CA THR A 459 -14.15 2.97 7.95
C THR A 459 -14.07 1.74 7.04
N ALA A 460 -12.87 1.19 6.85
CA ALA A 460 -12.65 -0.03 6.09
C ALA A 460 -12.19 -1.16 7.03
N THR A 461 -12.93 -2.27 7.06
CA THR A 461 -12.58 -3.44 7.88
C THR A 461 -11.68 -4.38 7.09
N ILE A 462 -10.54 -4.73 7.66
CA ILE A 462 -9.52 -5.61 7.08
C ILE A 462 -9.50 -6.91 7.90
N GLY A 463 -9.60 -8.06 7.22
CA GLY A 463 -9.50 -9.37 7.85
C GLY A 463 -8.05 -9.82 8.04
N VAL A 464 -7.84 -10.87 8.83
CA VAL A 464 -6.53 -11.53 8.94
C VAL A 464 -6.04 -11.99 7.56
N ASN A 465 -4.74 -11.88 7.32
CA ASN A 465 -4.07 -12.28 6.08
C ASN A 465 -4.65 -11.66 4.79
N SER A 466 -5.32 -10.52 4.88
CA SER A 466 -5.91 -9.84 3.72
C SER A 466 -4.82 -9.46 2.71
N THR A 467 -5.03 -9.79 1.43
CA THR A 467 -4.15 -9.35 0.34
C THR A 467 -4.26 -7.83 0.14
N ALA A 468 -3.29 -7.24 -0.54
CA ALA A 468 -3.33 -5.81 -0.86
C ALA A 468 -4.57 -5.47 -1.71
N ALA A 469 -4.96 -6.38 -2.61
CA ALA A 469 -6.19 -6.29 -3.39
C ALA A 469 -7.43 -6.20 -2.49
N ALA A 470 -7.54 -7.07 -1.49
CA ALA A 470 -8.65 -7.05 -0.53
C ALA A 470 -8.69 -5.75 0.27
N VAL A 471 -7.53 -5.26 0.73
CA VAL A 471 -7.41 -3.98 1.45
C VAL A 471 -7.83 -2.80 0.56
N ALA A 472 -7.34 -2.73 -0.68
CA ALA A 472 -7.71 -1.67 -1.62
C ALA A 472 -9.21 -1.70 -1.97
N ASN A 473 -9.80 -2.88 -2.15
CA ASN A 473 -11.23 -3.03 -2.39
C ASN A 473 -12.07 -2.54 -1.20
N ALA A 474 -11.66 -2.84 0.04
CA ALA A 474 -12.32 -2.37 1.25
C ALA A 474 -12.29 -0.84 1.35
N VAL A 475 -11.18 -0.19 0.99
CA VAL A 475 -11.07 1.27 0.99
C VAL A 475 -11.82 1.92 -0.16
N ASN A 476 -11.75 1.35 -1.37
CA ASN A 476 -12.46 1.89 -2.54
C ASN A 476 -13.99 1.84 -2.38
N ALA A 477 -14.53 0.91 -1.58
CA ALA A 477 -15.94 0.90 -1.21
C ALA A 477 -16.38 2.18 -0.48
N GLU A 478 -15.48 2.81 0.28
CA GLU A 478 -15.68 4.06 1.03
C GLU A 478 -15.20 5.31 0.26
N SER A 479 -14.81 5.18 -1.01
CA SER A 479 -14.28 6.30 -1.80
C SER A 479 -15.29 7.43 -2.04
N SER A 480 -16.58 7.08 -2.15
CA SER A 480 -17.66 8.06 -2.36
C SER A 480 -17.91 8.98 -1.16
N THR A 481 -17.62 8.50 0.05
CA THR A 481 -17.81 9.22 1.32
C THR A 481 -16.54 9.95 1.76
N THR A 482 -15.37 9.35 1.52
CA THR A 482 -14.07 9.88 1.97
C THR A 482 -13.38 10.75 0.91
N GLY A 483 -13.56 10.43 -0.38
CA GLY A 483 -12.77 11.00 -1.47
C GLY A 483 -11.36 10.39 -1.60
N VAL A 484 -11.09 9.26 -0.94
CA VAL A 484 -9.82 8.53 -1.01
C VAL A 484 -10.00 7.26 -1.85
N THR A 485 -9.07 7.03 -2.77
CA THR A 485 -8.99 5.82 -3.60
C THR A 485 -7.76 5.02 -3.21
N ALA A 486 -7.76 3.72 -3.46
CA ALA A 486 -6.65 2.83 -3.15
C ALA A 486 -6.28 1.98 -4.36
N GLU A 487 -4.99 1.87 -4.63
CA GLU A 487 -4.42 1.02 -5.68
C GLU A 487 -3.50 -0.01 -5.03
N ALA A 488 -3.67 -1.28 -5.39
CA ALA A 488 -2.87 -2.38 -4.86
C ALA A 488 -1.91 -2.90 -5.91
N THR A 489 -0.66 -3.13 -5.52
CA THR A 489 0.36 -3.74 -6.38
C THR A 489 1.21 -4.68 -5.56
N THR A 490 1.70 -5.76 -6.16
CA THR A 490 2.63 -6.67 -5.48
C THR A 490 3.87 -6.80 -6.31
N SER A 491 5.02 -6.57 -5.69
CA SER A 491 6.32 -6.71 -6.31
C SER A 491 7.23 -7.56 -5.44
N ALA A 492 8.02 -8.42 -6.09
CA ALA A 492 9.02 -9.25 -5.46
C ALA A 492 10.28 -9.28 -6.33
N SER A 493 11.46 -9.37 -5.73
CA SER A 493 12.72 -9.54 -6.44
C SER A 493 13.33 -10.88 -6.08
N LEU A 494 13.64 -11.70 -7.08
CA LEU A 494 14.40 -12.93 -6.95
C LEU A 494 15.85 -12.65 -7.32
N GLY A 495 16.81 -13.21 -6.59
CA GLY A 495 18.23 -13.01 -6.87
C GLY A 495 19.15 -13.88 -6.03
N SER A 496 20.44 -13.56 -6.09
CA SER A 496 21.50 -14.22 -5.31
C SER A 496 21.46 -15.75 -5.34
N LEU A 497 21.21 -16.32 -6.53
CA LEU A 497 21.29 -17.76 -6.73
C LEU A 497 22.71 -18.24 -6.40
N SER A 498 22.85 -19.24 -5.53
CA SER A 498 24.17 -19.65 -5.01
C SER A 498 24.92 -20.66 -5.88
N ALA A 499 24.25 -21.32 -6.84
CA ALA A 499 24.89 -22.27 -7.77
C ALA A 499 24.22 -22.31 -9.15
N ASP A 500 24.95 -22.81 -10.16
CA ASP A 500 24.39 -23.09 -11.48
C ASP A 500 23.59 -24.40 -11.46
N GLY A 501 22.46 -24.47 -12.17
CA GLY A 501 21.62 -25.67 -12.18
C GLY A 501 20.18 -25.43 -12.64
N THR A 502 19.32 -26.42 -12.45
CA THR A 502 17.88 -26.30 -12.64
C THR A 502 17.22 -25.86 -11.35
N VAL A 503 16.58 -24.70 -11.37
CA VAL A 503 15.71 -24.18 -10.32
C VAL A 503 14.29 -24.66 -10.59
N THR A 504 13.61 -25.20 -9.58
CA THR A 504 12.16 -25.46 -9.66
C THR A 504 11.43 -24.97 -8.41
N PHE A 505 10.19 -24.49 -8.58
CA PHE A 505 9.29 -24.08 -7.50
C PHE A 505 7.85 -23.97 -8.01
N SER A 506 6.91 -23.92 -7.08
CA SER A 506 5.49 -23.67 -7.31
C SER A 506 5.17 -22.20 -7.07
N LEU A 507 4.57 -21.53 -8.07
CA LEU A 507 4.24 -20.10 -8.04
C LEU A 507 2.72 -19.84 -7.92
N PHE A 508 2.35 -18.97 -7.00
CA PHE A 508 1.00 -18.41 -6.88
C PHE A 508 1.02 -16.88 -7.01
N GLY A 509 -0.06 -16.36 -7.60
CA GLY A 509 -0.41 -14.96 -7.71
C GLY A 509 -1.93 -14.83 -7.66
N SER A 510 -2.56 -14.62 -8.82
CA SER A 510 -4.03 -14.60 -8.94
C SER A 510 -4.68 -15.99 -9.15
N ASN A 511 -3.86 -17.04 -9.28
CA ASN A 511 -4.29 -18.43 -9.41
C ASN A 511 -4.53 -19.10 -8.06
N THR A 512 -5.46 -20.07 -8.03
CA THR A 512 -5.73 -20.92 -6.85
C THR A 512 -5.06 -22.29 -6.91
N THR A 513 -4.38 -22.62 -8.01
CA THR A 513 -3.66 -23.89 -8.23
C THR A 513 -2.22 -23.57 -8.60
N ALA A 514 -1.24 -24.27 -7.99
CA ALA A 514 0.19 -24.04 -8.21
C ALA A 514 0.57 -24.02 -9.70
N ALA A 515 1.31 -22.99 -10.10
CA ALA A 515 1.97 -22.97 -11.41
C ALA A 515 3.42 -23.43 -11.25
N ASN A 516 3.75 -24.61 -11.77
CA ASN A 516 5.09 -25.16 -11.65
C ASN A 516 6.06 -24.42 -12.58
N ILE A 517 7.08 -23.81 -11.99
CA ILE A 517 8.17 -23.14 -12.68
C ILE A 517 9.40 -24.05 -12.65
N SER A 518 10.05 -24.24 -13.79
CA SER A 518 11.28 -25.02 -13.90
C SER A 518 12.15 -24.47 -15.02
N ALA A 519 13.40 -24.11 -14.71
CA ALA A 519 14.34 -23.63 -15.70
C ALA A 519 15.79 -23.93 -15.30
N THR A 520 16.62 -24.27 -16.29
CA THR A 520 18.07 -24.33 -16.12
C THR A 520 18.66 -22.92 -16.28
N VAL A 521 19.42 -22.49 -15.29
CA VAL A 521 19.98 -21.15 -15.14
C VAL A 521 21.43 -21.20 -14.67
N THR A 522 22.13 -20.08 -14.81
CA THR A 522 23.41 -19.86 -14.15
C THR A 522 23.27 -18.71 -13.16
N THR A 523 24.17 -18.65 -12.18
CA THR A 523 24.25 -17.56 -11.20
C THR A 523 24.38 -16.17 -11.86
N GLY A 524 24.88 -16.10 -13.10
CA GLY A 524 25.01 -14.87 -13.88
C GLY A 524 23.88 -14.59 -14.88
N ASP A 525 22.98 -15.54 -15.17
CA ASP A 525 21.92 -15.37 -16.17
C ASP A 525 20.65 -16.16 -15.82
N LEU A 526 19.63 -15.42 -15.37
CA LEU A 526 18.30 -15.91 -15.01
C LEU A 526 17.27 -15.75 -16.14
N THR A 527 17.69 -15.45 -17.38
CA THR A 527 16.79 -15.21 -18.52
C THR A 527 15.81 -16.36 -18.74
N SER A 528 16.27 -17.62 -18.65
CA SER A 528 15.43 -18.80 -18.81
C SER A 528 14.34 -18.90 -17.75
N LEU A 529 14.66 -18.53 -16.49
CA LEU A 529 13.71 -18.55 -15.39
C LEU A 529 12.67 -17.43 -15.53
N ALA A 530 13.10 -16.21 -15.89
CA ALA A 530 12.19 -15.11 -16.18
C ALA A 530 11.22 -15.46 -17.32
N LYS A 531 11.70 -16.18 -18.35
CA LYS A 531 10.84 -16.68 -19.42
C LYS A 531 9.84 -17.72 -18.90
N ALA A 532 10.30 -18.71 -18.12
CA ALA A 532 9.42 -19.75 -17.58
C ALA A 532 8.28 -19.17 -16.71
N ILE A 533 8.57 -18.12 -15.94
CA ILE A 533 7.55 -17.37 -15.18
C ILE A 533 6.59 -16.64 -16.12
N ASN A 534 7.10 -15.92 -17.12
CA ASN A 534 6.26 -15.18 -18.07
C ASN A 534 5.36 -16.09 -18.93
N ASP A 535 5.80 -17.32 -19.22
CA ASP A 535 4.97 -18.32 -19.91
C ASP A 535 3.73 -18.71 -19.07
N GLN A 536 3.77 -18.52 -17.75
CA GLN A 536 2.66 -18.76 -16.81
C GLN A 536 1.89 -17.48 -16.40
N THR A 537 2.20 -16.31 -16.98
CA THR A 537 1.50 -15.04 -16.64
C THR A 537 -0.01 -15.13 -16.88
N GLY A 538 -0.47 -15.89 -17.88
CA GLY A 538 -1.89 -16.02 -18.20
C GLY A 538 -2.74 -16.64 -17.07
N THR A 539 -2.13 -17.43 -16.17
CA THR A 539 -2.81 -18.03 -15.01
C THR A 539 -2.45 -17.33 -13.71
N THR A 540 -1.16 -17.01 -13.52
CA THR A 540 -0.65 -16.41 -12.28
C THR A 540 -0.89 -14.89 -12.20
N GLY A 541 -1.01 -14.21 -13.34
CA GLY A 541 -1.00 -12.75 -13.43
C GLY A 541 0.39 -12.12 -13.18
N VAL A 542 1.39 -12.91 -12.79
CA VAL A 542 2.73 -12.42 -12.43
C VAL A 542 3.54 -12.21 -13.70
N THR A 543 4.13 -11.04 -13.83
CA THR A 543 5.08 -10.70 -14.89
C THR A 543 6.49 -10.65 -14.34
N ALA A 544 7.48 -11.13 -15.09
CA ALA A 544 8.87 -11.19 -14.70
C ALA A 544 9.75 -10.34 -15.63
N THR A 545 10.58 -9.48 -15.07
CA THR A 545 11.55 -8.66 -15.81
C THR A 545 12.94 -8.84 -15.22
N LEU A 546 13.97 -8.95 -16.07
CA LEU A 546 15.35 -9.09 -15.61
C LEU A 546 15.85 -7.78 -15.00
N THR A 547 16.59 -7.88 -13.91
CA THR A 547 17.26 -6.75 -13.24
C THR A 547 18.77 -6.95 -13.21
N GLY A 548 19.52 -5.86 -13.00
CA GLY A 548 20.98 -5.90 -12.94
C GLY A 548 21.61 -6.32 -14.27
N SER A 549 22.53 -7.29 -14.22
CA SER A 549 23.18 -7.89 -15.40
C SER A 549 22.59 -9.26 -15.75
N ASN A 550 21.26 -9.39 -15.63
CA ASN A 550 20.48 -10.64 -15.76
C ASN A 550 20.62 -11.63 -14.59
N ASN A 551 21.22 -11.21 -13.47
CA ASN A 551 21.39 -12.02 -12.26
C ASN A 551 20.27 -11.81 -11.21
N GLY A 552 19.22 -11.07 -11.56
CA GLY A 552 18.03 -10.88 -10.75
C GLY A 552 16.77 -10.82 -11.60
N ILE A 553 15.62 -11.09 -10.97
CA ILE A 553 14.29 -11.01 -11.59
C ILE A 553 13.40 -10.15 -10.71
N SER A 554 12.80 -9.11 -11.27
CA SER A 554 11.69 -8.37 -10.65
C SER A 554 10.36 -8.93 -11.15
N LEU A 555 9.57 -9.43 -10.20
CA LEU A 555 8.20 -9.87 -10.37
C LEU A 555 7.25 -8.71 -10.07
N ALA A 556 6.23 -8.55 -10.90
CA ALA A 556 5.17 -7.58 -10.71
C ALA A 556 3.80 -8.20 -10.95
N LEU A 557 2.87 -7.92 -10.05
CA LEU A 557 1.47 -8.31 -10.12
C LEU A 557 0.59 -7.08 -9.83
N THR A 558 -0.15 -6.63 -10.84
CA THR A 558 -0.95 -5.40 -10.78
C THR A 558 -2.30 -5.58 -10.10
N THR A 559 -2.73 -6.81 -9.82
CA THR A 559 -3.98 -7.08 -9.09
C THR A 559 -3.82 -6.85 -7.59
N GLY A 560 -2.59 -6.90 -7.06
CA GLY A 560 -2.30 -6.75 -5.64
C GLY A 560 -2.55 -8.01 -4.80
N GLU A 561 -2.73 -9.17 -5.43
CA GLU A 561 -2.74 -10.45 -4.72
C GLU A 561 -1.33 -10.83 -4.25
N ASN A 562 -1.22 -11.70 -3.25
CA ASN A 562 0.10 -12.11 -2.75
C ASN A 562 0.87 -12.89 -3.83
N ILE A 563 2.18 -12.68 -3.91
CA ILE A 563 3.07 -13.55 -4.68
C ILE A 563 3.60 -14.62 -3.72
N GLN A 564 3.34 -15.90 -4.01
CA GLN A 564 3.81 -17.00 -3.17
C GLN A 564 4.71 -17.92 -3.97
N ILE A 565 5.87 -18.22 -3.38
CA ILE A 565 6.84 -19.16 -3.91
C ILE A 565 6.93 -20.29 -2.91
N THR A 566 6.74 -21.51 -3.40
CA THR A 566 6.64 -22.71 -2.56
C THR A 566 7.49 -23.83 -3.17
N ASP A 567 7.99 -24.74 -2.33
CA ASP A 567 8.77 -25.90 -2.74
C ASP A 567 10.01 -25.54 -3.58
N PHE A 568 10.78 -24.53 -3.16
CA PHE A 568 12.02 -24.19 -3.85
C PHE A 568 12.99 -25.37 -3.84
N THR A 569 13.45 -25.76 -5.04
CA THR A 569 14.43 -26.82 -5.22
C THR A 569 15.48 -26.50 -6.28
N HIS A 570 16.65 -27.13 -6.19
CA HIS A 570 17.78 -26.89 -7.06
C HIS A 570 18.58 -28.17 -7.39
N SER A 571 18.89 -28.38 -8.68
CA SER A 571 19.52 -29.63 -9.15
C SER A 571 20.99 -29.84 -8.76
N ALA A 572 21.67 -28.81 -8.26
CA ALA A 572 23.07 -28.91 -7.80
C ALA A 572 23.19 -29.15 -6.29
N ALA A 573 22.07 -29.37 -5.61
CA ALA A 573 22.07 -29.66 -4.19
C ALA A 573 22.76 -30.99 -3.91
N ALA A 574 23.79 -30.96 -3.07
CA ALA A 574 24.11 -32.09 -2.22
C ALA A 574 23.12 -31.98 -1.06
N GLY A 575 22.30 -33.00 -0.84
CA GLY A 575 21.21 -32.93 0.14
C GLY A 575 21.63 -32.39 1.52
N PRO A 576 20.66 -31.93 2.33
CA PRO A 576 20.87 -31.24 3.60
C PRO A 576 21.88 -31.96 4.50
N SER A 577 22.88 -31.22 4.95
CA SER A 577 24.02 -31.71 5.71
C SER A 577 23.88 -31.33 7.18
N SER A 578 24.03 -32.31 8.08
CA SER A 578 23.93 -32.12 9.53
C SER A 578 25.02 -31.19 10.12
N SER A 579 25.99 -30.75 9.32
CA SER A 579 27.09 -29.86 9.73
C SER A 579 27.15 -28.51 9.01
N ASP A 580 26.32 -28.22 8.01
CA ASP A 580 26.45 -26.99 7.22
C ASP A 580 25.61 -25.82 7.77
N ILE A 581 26.13 -25.19 8.83
CA ILE A 581 25.74 -23.82 9.27
C ILE A 581 26.45 -22.76 8.38
N ASP A 582 27.29 -23.18 7.42
CA ASP A 582 28.26 -22.33 6.72
C ASP A 582 27.83 -21.83 5.32
N GLY A 583 26.56 -21.98 4.93
CA GLY A 583 26.03 -21.31 3.72
C GLY A 583 26.47 -21.91 2.38
N THR A 584 26.69 -23.22 2.34
CA THR A 584 27.04 -24.02 1.15
C THR A 584 25.83 -24.63 0.44
N GLU A 585 24.64 -24.59 1.06
CA GLU A 585 23.40 -25.05 0.45
C GLU A 585 22.97 -24.18 -0.73
N THR A 586 22.33 -24.82 -1.71
CA THR A 586 21.84 -24.09 -2.88
C THR A 586 20.61 -23.28 -2.51
N SER A 587 20.68 -21.97 -2.76
CA SER A 587 19.73 -21.00 -2.25
C SER A 587 19.39 -19.93 -3.28
N MET A 588 18.24 -19.30 -3.11
CA MET A 588 17.83 -18.10 -3.84
C MET A 588 17.19 -17.12 -2.87
N THR A 589 17.47 -15.83 -3.00
CA THR A 589 16.82 -14.82 -2.16
C THR A 589 15.57 -14.26 -2.84
N VAL A 590 14.54 -13.99 -2.01
CA VAL A 590 13.31 -13.33 -2.39
C VAL A 590 13.13 -12.10 -1.50
N THR A 591 12.96 -10.94 -2.12
CA THR A 591 12.74 -9.68 -1.41
C THR A 591 11.40 -9.09 -1.83
N GLY A 592 10.57 -8.67 -0.88
CA GLY A 592 9.34 -7.93 -1.20
C GLY A 592 9.60 -6.49 -1.66
N GLY A 593 8.55 -5.79 -2.11
CA GLY A 593 8.64 -4.42 -2.63
C GLY A 593 9.22 -3.37 -1.68
N GLY A 594 9.20 -3.61 -0.36
CA GLY A 594 9.71 -2.68 0.66
C GLY A 594 10.31 -3.34 1.90
N GLY A 595 10.65 -4.63 1.83
CA GLY A 595 11.03 -5.45 2.99
C GLY A 595 12.39 -6.13 2.90
N SER A 596 12.76 -6.83 3.98
CA SER A 596 13.98 -7.63 4.07
C SER A 596 13.93 -8.86 3.15
N ALA A 597 15.11 -9.28 2.66
CA ALA A 597 15.23 -10.48 1.84
C ALA A 597 15.06 -11.75 2.70
N VAL A 598 14.25 -12.69 2.22
CA VAL A 598 14.17 -14.06 2.71
C VAL A 598 15.02 -14.95 1.82
N THR A 599 15.87 -15.78 2.40
CA THR A 599 16.64 -16.78 1.66
C THR A 599 15.86 -18.08 1.63
N LEU A 600 15.62 -18.58 0.42
CA LEU A 600 15.05 -19.90 0.16
C LEU A 600 16.18 -20.91 -0.04
N TYR A 601 16.12 -22.04 0.64
CA TYR A 601 17.06 -23.16 0.57
C TYR A 601 16.39 -24.37 -0.08
N ASP A 602 17.16 -25.15 -0.84
CA ASP A 602 16.67 -26.36 -1.50
C ASP A 602 16.08 -27.37 -0.50
N GLY A 603 14.85 -27.82 -0.75
CA GLY A 603 14.25 -28.97 -0.06
C GLY A 603 13.82 -28.75 1.39
N GLY A 604 14.08 -27.58 1.99
CA GLY A 604 13.35 -26.94 3.11
C GLY A 604 13.05 -27.69 4.42
N ASN A 605 13.37 -28.98 4.56
CA ASN A 605 12.65 -29.82 5.52
C ASN A 605 13.46 -30.30 6.71
N LEU A 606 14.68 -29.81 6.91
CA LEU A 606 15.59 -30.46 7.87
C LEU A 606 16.03 -29.62 9.07
N ARG A 607 15.94 -28.28 9.07
CA ARG A 607 16.46 -27.46 10.20
C ARG A 607 15.81 -26.09 10.45
N GLY A 608 14.61 -25.84 9.91
CA GLY A 608 13.97 -24.50 9.98
C GLY A 608 14.42 -23.55 8.87
N ASP A 609 15.26 -24.02 7.95
CA ASP A 609 15.54 -23.36 6.67
C ASP A 609 14.28 -23.34 5.79
N GLN A 610 14.09 -22.25 5.07
CA GLN A 610 12.84 -21.98 4.37
C GLN A 610 12.97 -22.39 2.91
N ASP A 611 12.06 -23.20 2.37
CA ASP A 611 11.93 -23.41 0.91
C ASP A 611 10.80 -22.59 0.29
N SER A 612 10.03 -21.89 1.14
CA SER A 612 8.78 -21.24 0.76
C SER A 612 8.66 -19.84 1.39
N THR A 613 8.01 -18.92 0.69
CA THR A 613 7.75 -17.57 1.17
C THR A 613 6.53 -16.93 0.51
N VAL A 614 5.92 -15.99 1.22
CA VAL A 614 4.85 -15.14 0.72
C VAL A 614 5.32 -13.70 0.71
N VAL A 615 5.09 -13.02 -0.41
CA VAL A 615 5.29 -11.59 -0.53
C VAL A 615 3.93 -10.89 -0.55
N GLY A 616 3.67 -10.10 0.49
CA GLY A 616 2.51 -9.21 0.54
C GLY A 616 2.64 -8.04 -0.43
N GLY A 617 1.51 -7.59 -0.97
CA GLY A 617 1.44 -6.41 -1.84
C GLY A 617 1.34 -5.09 -1.08
N THR A 618 1.81 -4.01 -1.70
CA THR A 618 1.65 -2.65 -1.19
C THR A 618 0.31 -2.06 -1.63
N VAL A 619 -0.30 -1.24 -0.76
CA VAL A 619 -1.46 -0.42 -1.12
C VAL A 619 -1.05 1.04 -1.09
N THR A 620 -1.32 1.76 -2.17
CA THR A 620 -1.15 3.21 -2.24
C THR A 620 -2.52 3.87 -2.25
N PHE A 621 -2.78 4.63 -1.19
CA PHE A 621 -3.96 5.47 -1.04
C PHE A 621 -3.72 6.81 -1.72
N ARG A 622 -4.72 7.33 -2.43
CA ARG A 622 -4.63 8.57 -3.22
C ARG A 622 -5.87 9.44 -3.04
N SER A 623 -5.67 10.76 -3.00
CA SER A 623 -6.76 11.74 -3.05
C SER A 623 -6.32 13.07 -3.67
N SER A 624 -7.27 13.87 -4.17
CA SER A 624 -7.02 15.24 -4.60
C SER A 624 -6.69 16.14 -3.40
N GLY A 625 -7.30 15.91 -2.24
CA GLY A 625 -7.05 16.65 -1.00
C GLY A 625 -6.15 15.91 -0.01
N SER A 626 -5.66 16.60 1.01
CA SER A 626 -4.94 15.95 2.11
C SER A 626 -5.88 15.05 2.92
N PHE A 627 -5.38 13.90 3.35
CA PHE A 627 -6.13 12.92 4.14
C PHE A 627 -5.22 12.28 5.19
N ASN A 628 -5.82 11.57 6.14
CA ASN A 628 -5.10 10.69 7.04
C ASN A 628 -5.83 9.36 7.23
N ILE A 629 -5.07 8.33 7.57
CA ILE A 629 -5.58 6.99 7.86
C ILE A 629 -5.05 6.57 9.24
N THR A 630 -5.95 6.12 10.11
CA THR A 630 -5.60 5.54 11.41
C THR A 630 -6.04 4.07 11.45
N SER A 631 -5.36 3.27 12.28
CA SER A 631 -5.73 1.87 12.57
C SER A 631 -6.22 1.76 14.01
N ASP A 632 -7.21 0.91 14.28
CA ASP A 632 -7.65 0.56 15.63
C ASP A 632 -6.79 -0.51 16.32
N ALA A 633 -5.89 -1.13 15.57
CA ALA A 633 -4.98 -2.18 16.03
C ALA A 633 -3.53 -1.67 16.17
N SER A 634 -2.75 -2.29 17.06
CA SER A 634 -1.34 -1.93 17.35
C SER A 634 -0.38 -2.55 16.34
N SER A 635 0.76 -1.88 16.08
CA SER A 635 1.85 -2.39 15.23
C SER A 635 2.47 -3.71 15.70
N THR A 636 2.21 -4.19 16.92
CA THR A 636 2.68 -5.52 17.35
C THR A 636 1.53 -6.29 18.01
N ILE A 637 1.06 -7.33 17.33
CA ILE A 637 -0.04 -8.18 17.78
C ILE A 637 0.52 -9.57 18.15
N SER A 638 -0.07 -10.19 19.16
CA SER A 638 0.33 -11.54 19.62
C SER A 638 0.21 -12.56 18.49
N GLY A 639 1.15 -13.51 18.38
CA GLY A 639 1.28 -14.38 17.20
C GLY A 639 2.09 -13.75 16.06
N GLY A 640 2.64 -12.56 16.28
CA GLY A 640 3.53 -11.87 15.35
C GLY A 640 2.87 -11.23 14.15
N ASN A 641 1.55 -11.35 13.96
CA ASN A 641 0.80 -10.55 13.00
C ASN A 641 1.04 -9.05 13.23
N VAL A 642 0.93 -8.27 12.14
CA VAL A 642 1.18 -6.83 12.16
C VAL A 642 0.10 -6.11 11.37
N THR A 643 -0.13 -4.85 11.70
CA THR A 643 -1.02 -3.97 10.98
C THR A 643 -0.50 -3.59 9.58
N VAL A 644 -1.40 -3.06 8.76
CA VAL A 644 -1.13 -2.58 7.39
C VAL A 644 -0.10 -1.45 7.35
N PHE A 645 0.01 -0.67 8.45
CA PHE A 645 1.00 0.39 8.68
C PHE A 645 1.81 0.05 9.92
N ASP A 646 3.10 0.41 9.96
CA ASP A 646 3.95 0.24 11.15
C ASP A 646 3.81 1.42 12.12
N VAL A 647 2.60 1.61 12.66
CA VAL A 647 2.27 2.68 13.62
C VAL A 647 1.43 2.16 14.79
N ASP A 648 1.46 2.88 15.91
CA ASP A 648 0.67 2.55 17.10
C ASP A 648 -0.85 2.80 16.90
N THR A 649 -1.66 2.21 17.78
CA THR A 649 -3.13 2.33 17.75
C THR A 649 -3.58 3.79 17.70
N GLY A 650 -4.39 4.14 16.71
CA GLY A 650 -4.96 5.48 16.56
C GLY A 650 -4.00 6.56 16.07
N GLU A 651 -2.73 6.22 15.76
CA GLU A 651 -1.80 7.17 15.18
C GLU A 651 -2.14 7.45 13.71
N ALA A 652 -2.04 8.72 13.32
CA ALA A 652 -2.51 9.21 12.03
C ALA A 652 -1.41 9.18 10.96
N ASN A 653 -1.53 8.25 10.00
CA ASN A 653 -0.72 8.25 8.79
C ASN A 653 -1.21 9.36 7.86
N THR A 654 -0.50 10.49 7.88
CA THR A 654 -0.89 11.69 7.12
C THR A 654 -0.36 11.62 5.69
N SER A 655 -1.21 11.99 4.73
CA SER A 655 -0.85 12.02 3.32
C SER A 655 0.27 13.01 3.01
N THR A 656 1.17 12.60 2.12
CA THR A 656 2.20 13.47 1.54
C THR A 656 1.84 13.79 0.10
N LEU A 657 2.16 15.01 -0.36
CA LEU A 657 1.85 15.40 -1.74
C LEU A 657 2.92 14.86 -2.70
N SER A 658 2.53 13.95 -3.59
CA SER A 658 3.31 13.64 -4.79
C SER A 658 3.04 14.71 -5.85
N ALA A 659 3.92 15.71 -5.90
CA ALA A 659 3.74 16.91 -6.72
C ALA A 659 4.11 16.68 -8.19
N ILE A 660 3.47 17.45 -9.09
CA ILE A 660 3.74 17.45 -10.53
C ILE A 660 5.21 17.79 -10.83
N ASP A 661 5.83 18.63 -10.00
CA ASP A 661 7.24 19.01 -10.13
C ASP A 661 8.19 17.79 -10.16
N ASN A 662 7.89 16.78 -9.34
CA ASN A 662 8.69 15.57 -9.15
C ASN A 662 8.40 14.47 -10.18
N VAL A 663 7.49 14.70 -11.13
CA VAL A 663 7.15 13.70 -12.16
C VAL A 663 8.35 13.41 -13.07
N ASP A 664 8.70 12.12 -13.15
CA ASP A 664 9.74 11.54 -14.00
C ASP A 664 9.20 10.33 -14.77
N ILE A 665 9.16 10.45 -16.10
CA ILE A 665 8.72 9.43 -17.06
C ILE A 665 9.89 8.77 -17.80
N SER A 666 11.13 8.90 -17.31
CA SER A 666 12.32 8.31 -17.92
C SER A 666 12.35 6.78 -17.89
N ASN A 667 11.51 6.17 -17.05
CA ASN A 667 11.34 4.73 -16.94
C ASN A 667 9.85 4.34 -16.91
N GLN A 668 9.58 3.06 -17.10
CA GLN A 668 8.23 2.51 -17.22
C GLN A 668 7.40 2.72 -15.94
N THR A 669 7.99 2.49 -14.78
CA THR A 669 7.31 2.63 -13.48
C THR A 669 6.96 4.09 -13.21
N GLY A 670 7.93 4.99 -13.36
CA GLY A 670 7.72 6.43 -13.21
C GLY A 670 6.71 7.00 -14.21
N ALA A 671 6.64 6.44 -15.42
CA ALA A 671 5.60 6.79 -16.39
C ALA A 671 4.18 6.39 -15.93
N ASN A 672 4.02 5.24 -15.28
CA ASN A 672 2.74 4.83 -14.69
C ASN A 672 2.40 5.70 -13.48
N ASP A 673 3.35 5.98 -12.59
CA ASP A 673 3.17 6.86 -11.43
C ASP A 673 2.77 8.28 -11.87
N ALA A 674 3.38 8.79 -12.94
CA ALA A 674 3.07 10.09 -13.52
C ALA A 674 1.61 10.23 -13.94
N ILE A 675 1.00 9.16 -14.50
CA ILE A 675 -0.42 9.17 -14.88
C ILE A 675 -1.27 9.42 -13.64
N SER A 676 -1.03 8.70 -12.54
CA SER A 676 -1.78 8.84 -11.29
C SER A 676 -1.58 10.21 -10.63
N VAL A 677 -0.36 10.77 -10.68
CA VAL A 677 -0.08 12.13 -10.16
C VAL A 677 -0.80 13.20 -11.00
N VAL A 678 -0.79 13.07 -12.32
CA VAL A 678 -1.47 13.99 -13.24
C VAL A 678 -2.98 13.90 -13.11
N ASP A 679 -3.55 12.71 -12.93
CA ASP A 679 -4.98 12.53 -12.69
C ASP A 679 -5.42 13.18 -11.37
N GLY A 680 -4.59 13.09 -10.32
CA GLY A 680 -4.79 13.85 -9.08
C GLY A 680 -4.77 15.37 -9.30
N ALA A 681 -3.78 15.88 -10.05
CA ALA A 681 -3.67 17.30 -10.35
C ALA A 681 -4.85 17.83 -11.19
N LEU A 682 -5.31 17.06 -12.17
CA LEU A 682 -6.50 17.39 -12.96
C LEU A 682 -7.75 17.45 -12.08
N SER A 683 -7.92 16.47 -11.18
CA SER A 683 -9.03 16.48 -10.23
C SER A 683 -9.00 17.70 -9.30
N GLN A 684 -7.82 18.11 -8.82
CA GLN A 684 -7.68 19.33 -8.01
C GLN A 684 -8.07 20.59 -8.79
N ILE A 685 -7.62 20.71 -10.04
CA ILE A 685 -7.99 21.84 -10.90
C ILE A 685 -9.50 21.85 -11.14
N ASP A 686 -10.11 20.72 -11.47
CA ASP A 686 -11.54 20.64 -11.73
C ASP A 686 -12.39 21.01 -10.49
N GLU A 687 -11.92 20.67 -9.28
CA GLU A 687 -12.56 21.09 -8.03
C GLU A 687 -12.50 22.61 -7.84
N ILE A 688 -11.33 23.22 -8.07
CA ILE A 688 -11.16 24.68 -8.00
C ILE A 688 -12.06 25.37 -9.04
N ARG A 689 -12.08 24.88 -10.28
CA ARG A 689 -12.91 25.41 -11.37
C ARG A 689 -14.40 25.30 -11.07
N SER A 690 -14.83 24.17 -10.51
CA SER A 690 -16.20 23.96 -10.03
C SER A 690 -16.58 24.99 -8.97
N SER A 691 -15.70 25.25 -8.01
CA SER A 691 -15.92 26.27 -6.97
C SER A 691 -16.01 27.69 -7.55
N LEU A 692 -15.16 28.02 -8.52
CA LEU A 692 -15.21 29.30 -9.23
C LEU A 692 -16.49 29.45 -10.06
N GLY A 693 -16.96 28.39 -10.71
CA GLY A 693 -18.23 28.38 -11.42
C GLY A 693 -19.42 28.62 -10.48
N ALA A 694 -19.43 28.00 -9.30
CA ALA A 694 -20.45 28.27 -8.28
C ALA A 694 -20.42 29.74 -7.79
N ILE A 695 -19.22 30.30 -7.61
CA ILE A 695 -19.02 31.71 -7.24
C ILE A 695 -19.51 32.64 -8.35
N GLN A 696 -19.23 32.36 -9.62
CA GLN A 696 -19.73 33.12 -10.77
C GLN A 696 -21.26 33.15 -10.78
N ASN A 697 -21.92 31.99 -10.63
CA ASN A 697 -23.38 31.91 -10.52
C ASN A 697 -23.93 32.72 -9.33
N ARG A 698 -23.21 32.71 -8.20
CA ARG A 698 -23.57 33.50 -7.01
C ARG A 698 -23.43 35.01 -7.26
N PHE A 699 -22.39 35.46 -7.97
CA PHE A 699 -22.26 36.86 -8.35
C PHE A 699 -23.34 37.29 -9.35
N GLU A 700 -23.65 36.48 -10.36
CA GLU A 700 -24.70 36.79 -11.35
C GLU A 700 -26.09 36.93 -10.71
N THR A 701 -26.46 35.98 -9.85
CA THR A 701 -27.71 36.03 -9.08
C THR A 701 -27.73 37.25 -8.15
N THR A 702 -26.60 37.59 -7.53
CA THR A 702 -26.47 38.80 -6.70
C THR A 702 -26.64 40.06 -7.54
N ILE A 703 -26.03 40.17 -8.71
CA ILE A 703 -26.17 41.33 -9.62
C ILE A 703 -27.64 41.52 -10.03
N SER A 704 -28.33 40.43 -10.40
CA SER A 704 -29.76 40.48 -10.76
C SER A 704 -30.61 41.01 -9.59
N ASN A 705 -30.34 40.55 -8.36
CA ASN A 705 -31.01 41.02 -7.17
C ASN A 705 -30.69 42.51 -6.88
N LEU A 706 -29.41 42.90 -6.94
CA LEU A 706 -28.99 44.29 -6.72
C LEU A 706 -29.64 45.25 -7.73
N ASN A 707 -29.74 44.85 -9.00
CA ASN A 707 -30.40 45.63 -10.03
C ASN A 707 -31.89 45.80 -9.73
N THR A 708 -32.56 44.72 -9.31
CA THR A 708 -33.97 44.75 -8.90
C THR A 708 -34.19 45.67 -7.69
N ILE A 709 -33.33 45.60 -6.67
CA ILE A 709 -33.41 46.46 -5.49
C ILE A 709 -33.13 47.92 -5.87
N SER A 710 -32.14 48.17 -6.72
CA SER A 710 -31.79 49.51 -7.23
C SER A 710 -32.95 50.13 -8.00
N GLU A 711 -33.62 49.34 -8.85
CA GLU A 711 -34.81 49.78 -9.60
C GLU A 711 -35.99 50.07 -8.67
N ASN A 712 -36.29 49.19 -7.71
CA ASN A 712 -37.35 49.39 -6.74
C ASN A 712 -37.11 50.61 -5.85
N LEU A 713 -35.87 50.84 -5.40
CA LEU A 713 -35.48 52.03 -4.65
C LEU A 713 -35.54 53.28 -5.52
N SER A 714 -35.18 53.19 -6.80
CA SER A 714 -35.33 54.29 -7.75
C SER A 714 -36.80 54.67 -7.94
N ALA A 715 -37.69 53.68 -8.11
CA ALA A 715 -39.13 53.88 -8.21
C ALA A 715 -39.75 54.41 -6.90
N ALA A 716 -39.28 53.94 -5.73
CA ALA A 716 -39.68 54.47 -4.43
C ALA A 716 -39.22 55.92 -4.25
N ARG A 717 -37.98 56.24 -4.66
CA ARG A 717 -37.43 57.60 -4.63
C ARG A 717 -38.20 58.52 -5.56
N SER A 718 -38.51 58.08 -6.78
CA SER A 718 -39.33 58.81 -7.76
C SER A 718 -40.70 59.15 -7.19
N ARG A 719 -41.40 58.19 -6.56
CA ARG A 719 -42.69 58.46 -5.89
C ARG A 719 -42.62 59.50 -4.76
N ILE A 720 -41.46 59.63 -4.09
CA ILE A 720 -41.25 60.62 -3.03
C ILE A 720 -40.87 61.98 -3.63
N MET A 721 -39.96 61.99 -4.59
CA MET A 721 -39.29 63.19 -5.08
C MET A 721 -39.95 63.82 -6.29
N ASP A 722 -40.56 63.04 -7.18
CA ASP A 722 -41.01 63.55 -8.47
C ASP A 722 -42.33 64.31 -8.32
N THR A 723 -42.48 65.36 -9.11
CA THR A 723 -43.69 66.17 -9.19
C THR A 723 -44.74 65.46 -10.02
N ASP A 724 -45.99 65.41 -9.53
CA ASP A 724 -47.14 65.13 -10.37
C ASP A 724 -47.42 66.35 -11.27
N PHE A 725 -46.96 66.26 -12.52
CA PHE A 725 -47.08 67.34 -13.50
C PHE A 725 -48.53 67.76 -13.72
N ALA A 726 -49.49 66.84 -13.69
CA ALA A 726 -50.89 67.18 -13.91
C ALA A 726 -51.45 68.02 -12.74
N LEU A 727 -51.18 67.58 -11.51
CA LEU A 727 -51.62 68.29 -10.31
C LEU A 727 -50.93 69.65 -10.14
N GLU A 728 -49.62 69.72 -10.40
CA GLU A 728 -48.85 70.95 -10.23
C GLU A 728 -49.14 71.95 -11.36
N THR A 729 -49.43 71.48 -12.59
CA THR A 729 -49.91 72.37 -13.68
C THR A 729 -51.28 72.94 -13.34
N ALA A 730 -52.21 72.14 -12.79
CA ALA A 730 -53.51 72.65 -12.35
C ALA A 730 -53.37 73.66 -11.20
N SER A 731 -52.42 73.45 -10.29
CA SER A 731 -52.11 74.36 -9.18
C SER A 731 -51.46 75.66 -9.69
N LEU A 732 -50.56 75.56 -10.68
CA LEU A 732 -49.98 76.70 -11.39
C LEU A 732 -51.07 77.55 -12.04
N THR A 733 -51.97 76.94 -12.81
CA THR A 733 -53.08 77.65 -13.47
C THR A 733 -54.00 78.30 -12.44
N ARG A 734 -54.31 77.61 -11.33
CA ARG A 734 -55.08 78.20 -10.22
C ARG A 734 -54.38 79.39 -9.59
N ALA A 735 -53.07 79.30 -9.35
CA ALA A 735 -52.27 80.38 -8.77
C ALA A 735 -52.16 81.58 -9.72
N GLN A 736 -52.05 81.37 -11.03
CA GLN A 736 -52.10 82.43 -12.06
C GLN A 736 -53.45 83.14 -12.08
N ILE A 737 -54.56 82.39 -12.06
CA ILE A 737 -55.91 82.96 -11.99
C ILE A 737 -56.10 83.76 -10.69
N ALA A 738 -55.65 83.22 -9.55
CA ALA A 738 -55.72 83.89 -8.25
C ALA A 738 -54.85 85.15 -8.20
N GLN A 739 -53.68 85.16 -8.84
CA GLN A 739 -52.83 86.35 -8.99
C GLN A 739 -53.56 87.44 -9.80
N GLN A 740 -54.14 87.09 -10.95
CA GLN A 740 -54.91 88.03 -11.77
C GLN A 740 -56.12 88.59 -11.02
N ALA A 741 -56.86 87.74 -10.31
CA ALA A 741 -57.99 88.13 -9.47
C ALA A 741 -57.55 88.99 -8.26
N GLY A 742 -56.40 88.69 -7.65
CA GLY A 742 -55.82 89.45 -6.54
C GLY A 742 -55.39 90.85 -6.94
N ILE A 743 -54.84 91.04 -8.15
CA ILE A 743 -54.51 92.36 -8.72
C ILE A 743 -55.80 93.16 -8.96
N ALA A 744 -56.83 92.53 -9.53
CA ALA A 744 -58.14 93.15 -9.74
C ALA A 744 -58.82 93.54 -8.42
N MET A 745 -58.74 92.70 -7.38
CA MET A 745 -59.28 93.02 -6.05
C MET A 745 -58.46 94.07 -5.31
N LEU A 746 -57.13 94.09 -5.43
CA LEU A 746 -56.28 95.14 -4.88
C LEU A 746 -56.60 96.49 -5.53
N SER A 747 -56.79 96.50 -6.86
CA SER A 747 -57.26 97.65 -7.63
C SER A 747 -58.63 98.14 -7.13
N GLN A 748 -59.60 97.25 -6.96
CA GLN A 748 -60.94 97.57 -6.47
C GLN A 748 -60.97 97.99 -4.98
N ALA A 749 -60.13 97.40 -4.14
CA ALA A 749 -60.05 97.72 -2.72
C ALA A 749 -59.35 99.08 -2.47
N ASN A 750 -58.52 99.54 -3.41
CA ASN A 750 -57.91 100.86 -3.37
C ASN A 750 -58.81 101.96 -3.98
N SER A 751 -59.73 101.61 -4.87
CA SER A 751 -60.67 102.57 -5.49
C SER A 751 -61.80 103.01 -4.55
N LEU A 752 -62.27 102.13 -3.66
CA LEU A 752 -63.34 102.41 -2.68
C LEU A 752 -63.02 103.55 -1.70
N PRO A 753 -61.85 103.59 -1.03
CA PRO A 753 -61.45 104.72 -0.19
C PRO A 753 -61.16 106.00 -1.00
N GLN A 754 -60.66 105.89 -2.24
CA GLN A 754 -60.45 107.05 -3.12
C GLN A 754 -61.77 107.69 -3.55
N LEU A 755 -62.80 106.90 -3.83
CA LEU A 755 -64.17 107.37 -4.10
C LEU A 755 -64.79 108.09 -2.90
N VAL A 756 -64.53 107.61 -1.69
CA VAL A 756 -65.02 108.25 -0.45
C VAL A 756 -64.23 109.53 -0.15
N LEU A 757 -62.92 109.55 -0.41
CA LEU A 757 -62.10 110.76 -0.25
C LEU A 757 -62.46 111.84 -1.29
N SER A 758 -62.88 111.46 -2.51
CA SER A 758 -63.41 112.38 -3.52
C SER A 758 -64.83 112.89 -3.24
N LEU A 759 -65.55 112.28 -2.30
CA LEU A 759 -66.88 112.72 -1.81
C LEU A 759 -66.78 113.61 -0.56
N LEU A 760 -65.59 113.69 0.06
CA LEU A 760 -65.29 114.48 1.27
C LEU A 760 -64.39 115.71 1.00
N GLN A 761 -63.95 115.88 -0.25
CA GLN A 761 -63.44 117.15 -0.81
C GLN A 761 -64.56 117.82 -1.60
#